data_AF-A0A5M8PHY0-F1
#
_entry.id   AF-A0A5M8PHY0-F1
#
_cell.length_a   1.000
_cell.length_b   1.000
_cell.length_c   1.000
_cell.angle_alpha   90.00
_cell.angle_beta   90.00
_cell.angle_gamma   90.00
#
_symmetry.space_group_name_H-M   'P 1'
#
loop_
_entity.id
_entity.type
_entity.pdbx_description
1 polymer ?
#
loop_
_entity_poly.entity_id
_entity_poly.type
_entity_poly.pdbx_seq_one_letter_code
_entity_poly.pdbx_strand_id
1 'polypeptide(L)'
;MIQTPHTLVNLPVSLHASQSKTFAADVHTLVGSRKRKRPELAVALDHEGVNIYDIRSSRLSTSYSVSPQCSFTCPPSSVRRRPNGPEPALRLTYCSVKDPKPRIQCFAEKYETASQQGSQISSSALNIKGSSSPVVHLEALSENDDEKELGNAGVLVVHENSEVRWLSQNLEREKWKAVAVQGVAESGIAPKAQVEYGVVLESRQAQKSLFRSREDVVAMLEANTGMALGKEGLKLLLLITRNQAPSADEALHLRVFSLKLGAPTKDVISSTSTKPLQEIISFPLPEPDNLRPPGGNSMFAFQSASGVLHQYSEGAIAQYDLTGSSPRLSHYMHTGPNSITSCLRLSNSTVMTTSSTSISVLDMQYRSVQDSLLFHAQNDTSSNPSQSTLLGQHATAGAHLLSYYAPLNLAVAILGRKLVAYHVESPELHSSGIRKRKRRGLLADSIGRGIKSTQPLHSQNSATRNVPNALGSYLPSSRILGDQWESMIATMDRYIMQKDVEGFEKFMASQPIFSKTVVEVRDDLDQFAVPMKFNTIDRRIILYLLSKIFTLDPDTLAGLNGGHGAHVNLRISFFTPKLFQWLVGGGGFTGQMVEASLRDRGSLLQIDRLPVGAFVRALADFDTSLETLSLVLESSSHVDVEEVIYALGMVTRILQTPSSPDGTELITNGENGVQGDPDEAMQLTTPTTTPDVEEVPSTARDGSTAQALFGMCLTRLNAFHDAQVTKALRRHSSKDGLISLVHLLRMELARSGWLSHYMDDEYAPIVSEDQAEDKLSILAKVLNCVVDAIGTGGWIAGNASAGDLMETEDTIIYMKAEVSAALEGIEEATYMKGLLGEILLFGKSVSTQPKPPKVSDASQIPHKVKPITIPLGSIQENILPLGLKAPQGVSQTKVGAGGEIQERSKRDIGRLKSKMVGKYSFERIII
;
A
#
# COMPACT_ATOMS: atom_id res chain seq x y z
N MET A 1 7.62 -1.80 -5.54
CA MET A 1 6.67 -2.89 -5.34
C MET A 1 7.42 -4.21 -5.36
N ILE A 2 7.17 -5.10 -4.41
CA ILE A 2 7.68 -6.48 -4.34
C ILE A 2 6.60 -7.36 -4.97
N GLN A 3 6.96 -8.08 -6.02
CA GLN A 3 6.05 -9.07 -6.60
C GLN A 3 6.16 -10.42 -5.89
N THR A 4 5.19 -11.30 -6.14
CA THR A 4 5.19 -12.67 -5.63
C THR A 4 6.46 -13.41 -6.05
N PRO A 5 7.05 -14.24 -5.17
CA PRO A 5 8.28 -14.97 -5.45
C PRO A 5 8.15 -15.92 -6.64
N HIS A 6 9.16 -15.92 -7.52
CA HIS A 6 9.33 -16.94 -8.56
C HIS A 6 10.38 -17.97 -8.13
N THR A 7 10.04 -19.27 -8.17
CA THR A 7 11.00 -20.34 -7.85
C THR A 7 11.97 -20.52 -9.01
N LEU A 8 13.27 -20.31 -8.77
CA LEU A 8 14.32 -20.56 -9.77
C LEU A 8 14.63 -22.06 -9.86
N VAL A 9 15.05 -22.66 -8.75
CA VAL A 9 15.48 -24.06 -8.69
C VAL A 9 15.21 -24.62 -7.29
N ASN A 10 14.90 -25.92 -7.20
CA ASN A 10 14.84 -26.64 -5.92
C ASN A 10 16.25 -27.13 -5.55
N LEU A 11 16.73 -26.73 -4.37
CA LEU A 11 17.99 -27.20 -3.85
C LEU A 11 17.90 -28.68 -3.45
N PRO A 12 18.94 -29.47 -3.73
CA PRO A 12 19.05 -30.87 -3.34
C PRO A 12 19.05 -31.06 -1.80
N VAL A 13 18.70 -32.28 -1.38
CA VAL A 13 18.48 -32.62 0.04
C VAL A 13 19.78 -33.13 0.65
N SER A 14 20.28 -32.46 1.69
CA SER A 14 21.39 -32.97 2.50
C SER A 14 20.93 -34.15 3.35
N LEU A 15 21.81 -35.14 3.56
CA LEU A 15 21.54 -36.32 4.38
C LEU A 15 21.34 -35.97 5.88
N HIS A 16 21.77 -34.78 6.31
CA HIS A 16 21.67 -34.27 7.67
C HIS A 16 20.98 -32.88 7.69
N ALA A 17 19.70 -32.85 7.34
CA ALA A 17 18.92 -31.62 7.15
C ALA A 17 18.83 -30.69 8.38
N SER A 18 19.02 -31.20 9.61
CA SER A 18 18.93 -30.40 10.84
C SER A 18 20.20 -29.61 11.19
N GLN A 19 21.36 -29.93 10.59
CA GLN A 19 22.64 -29.27 10.86
C GLN A 19 23.30 -28.66 9.61
N SER A 20 22.77 -28.91 8.41
CA SER A 20 23.37 -28.43 7.17
C SER A 20 23.25 -26.90 7.03
N LYS A 21 24.39 -26.22 6.87
CA LYS A 21 24.44 -24.81 6.50
C LYS A 21 24.52 -24.66 4.99
N THR A 22 23.94 -23.58 4.50
CA THR A 22 24.02 -23.19 3.09
C THR A 22 24.72 -21.86 3.00
N PHE A 23 25.77 -21.80 2.18
CA PHE A 23 26.46 -20.55 1.89
C PHE A 23 26.32 -20.21 0.42
N ALA A 24 26.10 -18.95 0.09
CA ALA A 24 26.01 -18.51 -1.30
C ALA A 24 26.84 -17.26 -1.55
N ALA A 25 27.37 -17.15 -2.76
CA ALA A 25 28.17 -16.01 -3.19
C ALA A 25 27.99 -15.72 -4.68
N ASP A 26 28.21 -14.47 -5.04
CA ASP A 26 28.15 -14.00 -6.41
C ASP A 26 29.33 -14.51 -7.24
N VAL A 27 29.06 -14.93 -8.49
CA VAL A 27 30.11 -15.26 -9.46
C VAL A 27 30.63 -13.99 -10.12
N HIS A 28 31.95 -13.86 -10.20
CA HIS A 28 32.60 -12.69 -10.79
C HIS A 28 33.32 -13.04 -12.10
N THR A 29 33.35 -12.12 -13.04
CA THR A 29 34.30 -12.15 -14.16
C THR A 29 35.51 -11.31 -13.77
N LEU A 30 36.71 -11.86 -13.96
CA LEU A 30 37.96 -11.14 -13.77
C LEU A 30 38.58 -10.82 -15.12
N VAL A 31 38.84 -9.52 -15.37
CA VAL A 31 39.55 -9.00 -16.55
C VAL A 31 40.68 -8.13 -16.00
N GLY A 32 41.93 -8.57 -16.13
CA GLY A 32 43.07 -8.00 -15.38
C GLY A 32 42.85 -8.09 -13.86
N SER A 33 43.02 -7.00 -13.14
CA SER A 33 42.65 -6.90 -11.71
C SER A 33 41.16 -6.59 -11.47
N ARG A 34 40.38 -6.21 -12.50
CA ARG A 34 39.00 -5.73 -12.34
C ARG A 34 38.00 -6.87 -12.22
N LYS A 35 37.12 -6.76 -11.22
CA LYS A 35 36.04 -7.72 -10.96
C LYS A 35 34.68 -7.16 -11.40
N ARG A 36 33.92 -7.97 -12.13
CA ARG A 36 32.55 -7.66 -12.53
C ARG A 36 31.59 -8.77 -12.14
N LYS A 37 30.58 -8.46 -11.33
CA LYS A 37 29.50 -9.38 -10.94
C LYS A 37 28.73 -9.90 -12.16
N ARG A 38 28.57 -11.23 -12.26
CA ARG A 38 27.72 -11.92 -13.27
C ARG A 38 26.37 -12.27 -12.65
N PRO A 39 25.31 -12.45 -13.45
CA PRO A 39 24.01 -12.96 -12.97
C PRO A 39 24.04 -14.49 -12.73
N GLU A 40 25.07 -14.97 -12.04
CA GLU A 40 25.28 -16.37 -11.66
C GLU A 40 25.55 -16.40 -10.14
N LEU A 41 25.07 -17.44 -9.48
CA LEU A 41 25.17 -17.64 -8.03
C LEU A 41 25.81 -18.98 -7.72
N ALA A 42 26.90 -18.98 -6.94
CA ALA A 42 27.52 -20.20 -6.42
C ALA A 42 26.94 -20.50 -5.04
N VAL A 43 26.39 -21.70 -4.86
CA VAL A 43 25.75 -22.17 -3.63
C VAL A 43 26.51 -23.40 -3.15
N ALA A 44 27.09 -23.32 -1.96
CA ALA A 44 27.72 -24.43 -1.26
C ALA A 44 26.71 -25.02 -0.26
N LEU A 45 26.47 -26.33 -0.40
CA LEU A 45 25.56 -27.11 0.43
C LEU A 45 26.36 -28.14 1.20
N ASP A 46 26.33 -28.07 2.53
CA ASP A 46 26.98 -29.06 3.39
C ASP A 46 26.58 -30.49 3.01
N HIS A 47 27.55 -31.42 3.05
CA HIS A 47 27.38 -32.84 2.71
C HIS A 47 27.11 -33.19 1.24
N GLU A 48 27.08 -32.21 0.33
CA GLU A 48 26.85 -32.47 -1.09
C GLU A 48 27.94 -31.87 -1.98
N GLY A 49 28.08 -30.55 -1.97
CA GLY A 49 29.00 -29.88 -2.89
C GLY A 49 28.69 -28.43 -3.16
N VAL A 50 29.31 -27.90 -4.23
CA VAL A 50 29.15 -26.52 -4.68
C VAL A 50 28.47 -26.52 -6.05
N ASN A 51 27.30 -25.89 -6.12
CA ASN A 51 26.48 -25.78 -7.32
C ASN A 51 26.45 -24.33 -7.82
N ILE A 52 26.63 -24.11 -9.12
CA ILE A 52 26.54 -22.80 -9.76
C ILE A 52 25.24 -22.72 -10.54
N TYR A 53 24.38 -21.76 -10.21
CA TYR A 53 23.12 -21.51 -10.89
C TYR A 53 23.18 -20.23 -11.72
N ASP A 54 22.70 -20.26 -12.97
CA ASP A 54 22.46 -19.06 -13.76
C ASP A 54 21.06 -18.53 -13.46
N ILE A 55 20.99 -17.31 -12.94
CA ILE A 55 19.74 -16.70 -12.47
C ILE A 55 18.86 -16.27 -13.64
N ARG A 56 19.45 -15.95 -14.80
CA ARG A 56 18.66 -15.55 -15.97
C ARG A 56 17.95 -16.72 -16.60
N SER A 57 18.64 -17.86 -16.71
CA SER A 57 18.08 -19.07 -17.31
C SER A 57 17.37 -19.98 -16.30
N SER A 58 17.49 -19.69 -14.99
CA SER A 58 16.98 -20.54 -13.90
C SER A 58 17.47 -21.99 -14.00
N ARG A 59 18.72 -22.18 -14.42
CA ARG A 59 19.32 -23.51 -14.65
C ARG A 59 20.61 -23.69 -13.87
N LEU A 60 20.87 -24.92 -13.48
CA LEU A 60 22.18 -25.34 -12.96
C LEU A 60 23.20 -25.25 -14.11
N SER A 61 24.23 -24.42 -13.92
CA SER A 61 25.35 -24.29 -14.86
C SER A 61 26.36 -25.41 -14.64
N THR A 62 26.82 -25.61 -13.41
CA THR A 62 27.79 -26.65 -13.04
C THR A 62 27.63 -27.09 -11.59
N SER A 63 28.01 -28.33 -11.31
CA SER A 63 28.01 -28.93 -9.98
C SER A 63 29.39 -29.52 -9.68
N TYR A 64 29.92 -29.23 -8.50
CA TYR A 64 31.17 -29.78 -8.00
C TYR A 64 30.86 -30.62 -6.76
N SER A 65 31.06 -31.93 -6.86
CA SER A 65 30.84 -32.83 -5.74
C SER A 65 31.98 -32.77 -4.73
N VAL A 66 31.63 -32.89 -3.46
CA VAL A 66 32.56 -32.95 -2.33
C VAL A 66 32.24 -34.21 -1.51
N SER A 67 33.16 -34.68 -0.67
CA SER A 67 32.91 -35.81 0.24
C SER A 67 31.66 -35.54 1.10
N PRO A 68 30.77 -36.53 1.32
CA PRO A 68 29.57 -36.37 2.14
C PRO A 68 29.84 -35.99 3.61
N GLN A 69 31.07 -36.15 4.09
CA GLN A 69 31.47 -35.80 5.47
C GLN A 69 31.92 -34.33 5.60
N CYS A 70 31.99 -33.60 4.50
CA CYS A 70 32.47 -32.22 4.47
C CYS A 70 31.41 -31.20 4.91
N SER A 71 31.83 -30.25 5.75
CA SER A 71 31.10 -29.01 6.04
C SER A 71 31.85 -27.77 5.54
N PHE A 72 31.15 -26.80 4.99
CA PHE A 72 31.69 -25.52 4.56
C PHE A 72 31.77 -24.51 5.72
N THR A 73 32.77 -23.63 5.71
CA THR A 73 32.91 -22.60 6.76
C THR A 73 32.59 -21.18 6.28
N CYS A 74 32.71 -20.92 4.98
CA CYS A 74 32.48 -19.60 4.38
C CYS A 74 31.82 -19.70 3.01
N PRO A 75 31.24 -18.61 2.48
CA PRO A 75 30.78 -18.53 1.10
C PRO A 75 31.89 -18.87 0.09
N PRO A 76 31.57 -19.59 -1.00
CA PRO A 76 32.53 -19.94 -2.03
C PRO A 76 32.95 -18.71 -2.85
N SER A 77 34.14 -18.72 -3.45
CA SER A 77 34.59 -17.67 -4.37
C SER A 77 34.72 -18.25 -5.78
N SER A 78 33.82 -17.87 -6.69
CA SER A 78 33.88 -18.31 -8.09
C SER A 78 34.21 -17.15 -9.03
N VAL A 79 35.23 -17.36 -9.85
CA VAL A 79 35.72 -16.38 -10.81
C VAL A 79 35.87 -17.01 -12.19
N ARG A 80 35.27 -16.38 -13.20
CA ARG A 80 35.47 -16.69 -14.61
C ARG A 80 36.51 -15.76 -15.20
N ARG A 81 37.48 -16.34 -15.90
CA ARG A 81 38.53 -15.64 -16.63
C ARG A 81 38.44 -15.97 -18.10
N ARG A 82 38.73 -14.97 -18.92
CA ARG A 82 38.98 -15.16 -20.35
C ARG A 82 40.37 -14.61 -20.63
N PRO A 83 41.34 -15.47 -20.97
CA PRO A 83 42.64 -15.02 -21.45
C PRO A 83 42.45 -14.16 -22.70
N ASN A 84 43.26 -13.11 -22.87
CA ASN A 84 43.37 -12.42 -24.16
C ASN A 84 44.29 -13.24 -25.07
N GLY A 85 43.74 -14.31 -25.66
CA GLY A 85 44.44 -15.26 -26.52
C GLY A 85 43.53 -16.36 -27.05
N PRO A 86 44.06 -17.37 -27.77
CA PRO A 86 43.30 -18.53 -28.26
C PRO A 86 42.90 -19.50 -27.15
N GLU A 87 43.31 -19.26 -25.90
CA GLU A 87 43.03 -20.16 -24.79
C GLU A 87 41.56 -20.15 -24.35
N PRO A 88 41.05 -21.33 -23.92
CA PRO A 88 39.68 -21.47 -23.45
C PRO A 88 39.40 -20.62 -22.21
N ALA A 89 38.15 -20.22 -22.03
CA ALA A 89 37.74 -19.56 -20.79
C ALA A 89 37.91 -20.53 -19.61
N LEU A 90 38.47 -20.04 -18.51
CA LEU A 90 38.73 -20.82 -17.29
C LEU A 90 37.83 -20.29 -16.16
N ARG A 91 37.10 -21.17 -15.49
CA ARG A 91 36.39 -20.86 -14.24
C ARG A 91 37.12 -21.53 -13.09
N LEU A 92 37.37 -20.75 -12.03
CA LEU A 92 38.00 -21.20 -10.79
C LEU A 92 37.02 -20.98 -9.66
N THR A 93 36.66 -22.06 -8.96
CA THR A 93 35.74 -22.02 -7.83
C THR A 93 36.46 -22.55 -6.60
N TYR A 94 36.61 -21.69 -5.61
CA TYR A 94 37.30 -22.00 -4.36
C TYR A 94 36.32 -22.10 -3.20
N CYS A 95 36.51 -23.08 -2.33
CA CYS A 95 35.71 -23.26 -1.12
C CYS A 95 36.59 -23.68 0.05
N SER A 96 36.21 -23.25 1.25
CA SER A 96 36.82 -23.72 2.49
C SER A 96 35.98 -24.87 3.05
N VAL A 97 36.64 -26.01 3.27
CA VAL A 97 36.00 -27.27 3.62
C VAL A 97 36.67 -27.83 4.87
N LYS A 98 35.86 -28.36 5.79
CA LYS A 98 36.32 -29.05 6.99
C LYS A 98 36.00 -30.53 6.88
N ASP A 99 37.02 -31.38 6.78
CA ASP A 99 36.89 -32.83 6.71
C ASP A 99 38.24 -33.54 6.95
N PRO A 100 38.38 -34.35 8.02
CA PRO A 100 38.36 -33.95 9.44
C PRO A 100 39.29 -32.78 9.80
N LYS A 101 40.19 -32.36 8.88
CA LYS A 101 41.05 -31.18 9.00
C LYS A 101 40.56 -30.04 8.10
N PRO A 102 40.82 -28.77 8.44
CA PRO A 102 40.48 -27.65 7.57
C PRO A 102 41.36 -27.65 6.31
N ARG A 103 40.72 -27.58 5.14
CA ARG A 103 41.36 -27.51 3.83
C ARG A 103 40.66 -26.49 2.93
N ILE A 104 41.37 -26.01 1.92
CA ILE A 104 40.81 -25.20 0.85
C ILE A 104 40.83 -26.05 -0.41
N GLN A 105 39.71 -26.10 -1.12
CA GLN A 105 39.56 -26.85 -2.36
C GLN A 105 39.29 -25.88 -3.51
N CYS A 106 39.92 -26.13 -4.66
CA CYS A 106 39.72 -25.42 -5.91
C CYS A 106 39.16 -26.39 -6.95
N PHE A 107 38.19 -25.93 -7.72
CA PHE A 107 37.68 -26.57 -8.92
C PHE A 107 37.99 -25.66 -10.11
N ALA A 108 38.77 -26.17 -11.05
CA ALA A 108 39.19 -25.49 -12.27
C ALA A 108 38.49 -26.13 -13.48
N GLU A 109 37.63 -25.36 -14.12
CA GLU A 109 36.78 -25.75 -15.25
C GLU A 109 37.21 -25.02 -16.52
N LYS A 110 37.61 -25.75 -17.56
CA LYS A 110 38.04 -25.20 -18.86
C LYS A 110 36.95 -25.37 -19.91
N TYR A 111 36.60 -24.29 -20.62
CA TYR A 111 35.61 -24.28 -21.70
C TYR A 111 36.29 -24.33 -23.07
N GLU A 112 36.45 -25.50 -23.66
CA GLU A 112 37.03 -25.64 -25.01
C GLU A 112 36.15 -25.00 -26.10
N THR A 113 36.79 -24.44 -27.13
CA THR A 113 36.12 -23.84 -28.28
C THR A 113 35.56 -24.90 -29.22
N ALA A 114 34.23 -24.88 -29.40
CA ALA A 114 33.40 -25.32 -30.54
C ALA A 114 33.53 -26.76 -31.13
N SER A 115 34.55 -27.57 -30.84
CA SER A 115 34.73 -28.88 -31.52
C SER A 115 34.72 -30.12 -30.63
N GLN A 116 34.61 -30.01 -29.30
CA GLN A 116 34.41 -31.16 -28.41
C GLN A 116 33.35 -30.86 -27.34
N GLN A 117 32.37 -31.77 -27.19
CA GLN A 117 31.30 -31.64 -26.21
C GLN A 117 31.80 -32.09 -24.83
N GLY A 118 32.18 -31.13 -23.98
CA GLY A 118 32.42 -31.36 -22.55
C GLY A 118 33.34 -30.31 -21.94
N SER A 119 33.04 -29.85 -20.72
CA SER A 119 33.99 -29.04 -19.96
C SER A 119 34.88 -29.93 -19.11
N GLN A 120 36.20 -29.75 -19.18
CA GLN A 120 37.14 -30.49 -18.36
C GLN A 120 37.23 -29.84 -16.97
N ILE A 121 36.84 -30.59 -15.94
CA ILE A 121 36.91 -30.17 -14.53
C ILE A 121 38.10 -30.86 -13.86
N SER A 122 38.97 -30.06 -13.24
CA SER A 122 40.09 -30.51 -12.41
C SER A 122 39.92 -29.98 -10.99
N SER A 123 40.31 -30.76 -9.98
CA SER A 123 40.23 -30.35 -8.58
C SER A 123 41.60 -30.42 -7.91
N SER A 124 41.92 -29.41 -7.10
CA SER A 124 43.10 -29.38 -6.24
C SER A 124 42.70 -28.98 -4.82
N ALA A 125 43.46 -29.41 -3.82
CA ALA A 125 43.18 -29.09 -2.42
C ALA A 125 44.47 -28.87 -1.61
N LEU A 126 44.43 -27.92 -0.68
CA LEU A 126 45.50 -27.62 0.26
C LEU A 126 45.01 -27.73 1.70
N ASN A 127 45.67 -28.58 2.49
CA ASN A 127 45.42 -28.70 3.93
C ASN A 127 46.07 -27.52 4.66
N ILE A 128 45.28 -26.82 5.48
CA ILE A 128 45.76 -25.65 6.23
C ILE A 128 46.59 -26.15 7.43
N LYS A 129 47.89 -25.82 7.43
CA LYS A 129 48.81 -26.16 8.53
C LYS A 129 48.85 -25.02 9.55
N GLY A 130 48.80 -25.36 10.84
CA GLY A 130 49.06 -24.44 11.95
C GLY A 130 47.91 -23.53 12.40
N SER A 131 46.69 -23.69 11.87
CA SER A 131 45.48 -23.06 12.46
C SER A 131 44.26 -23.96 12.29
N SER A 132 43.48 -24.12 13.36
CA SER A 132 42.19 -24.82 13.35
C SER A 132 41.00 -23.85 13.26
N SER A 133 41.24 -22.54 13.15
CA SER A 133 40.17 -21.55 13.09
C SER A 133 39.47 -21.56 11.72
N PRO A 134 38.13 -21.42 11.68
CA PRO A 134 37.39 -21.38 10.43
C PRO A 134 37.81 -20.18 9.57
N VAL A 135 37.63 -20.35 8.25
CA VAL A 135 37.81 -19.26 7.28
C VAL A 135 36.53 -18.42 7.29
N VAL A 136 36.68 -17.09 7.35
CA VAL A 136 35.59 -16.11 7.35
C VAL A 136 35.40 -15.52 5.95
N HIS A 137 36.50 -15.20 5.27
CA HIS A 137 36.48 -14.59 3.93
C HIS A 137 37.44 -15.30 2.97
N LEU A 138 36.98 -15.53 1.75
CA LEU A 138 37.74 -16.18 0.69
C LEU A 138 37.56 -15.41 -0.62
N GLU A 139 38.67 -15.01 -1.22
CA GLU A 139 38.61 -14.17 -2.42
C GLU A 139 39.74 -14.42 -3.42
N ALA A 140 39.39 -14.78 -4.65
CA ALA A 140 40.36 -14.95 -5.74
C ALA A 140 40.81 -13.59 -6.30
N LEU A 141 42.13 -13.39 -6.46
CA LEU A 141 42.75 -12.12 -6.85
C LEU A 141 43.84 -12.37 -7.93
N SER A 142 44.11 -11.36 -8.77
CA SER A 142 45.28 -11.31 -9.68
C SER A 142 46.42 -10.49 -9.05
N GLU A 143 47.68 -10.91 -9.17
CA GLU A 143 48.84 -10.17 -8.64
C GLU A 143 49.24 -9.01 -9.53
N ASN A 144 49.20 -9.19 -10.85
CA ASN A 144 49.52 -8.17 -11.84
C ASN A 144 48.29 -7.84 -12.72
N ASP A 145 48.32 -6.65 -13.32
CA ASP A 145 47.32 -6.18 -14.30
C ASP A 145 47.66 -6.52 -15.75
N ASP A 146 48.89 -7.02 -16.01
CA ASP A 146 49.29 -7.42 -17.34
C ASP A 146 48.48 -8.64 -17.82
N GLU A 147 47.55 -8.38 -18.73
CA GLU A 147 46.61 -9.37 -19.31
C GLU A 147 47.30 -10.55 -20.01
N LYS A 148 48.63 -10.48 -20.20
CA LYS A 148 49.45 -11.43 -20.97
C LYS A 148 50.07 -12.55 -20.13
N GLU A 149 50.20 -12.39 -18.80
CA GLU A 149 50.82 -13.41 -17.94
C GLU A 149 49.76 -14.21 -17.16
N LEU A 150 49.42 -15.37 -17.69
CA LEU A 150 48.36 -16.24 -17.17
C LEU A 150 48.63 -16.86 -15.78
N GLY A 151 49.86 -16.77 -15.27
CA GLY A 151 50.34 -17.50 -14.09
C GLY A 151 50.22 -16.77 -12.74
N ASN A 152 49.92 -15.48 -12.71
CA ASN A 152 50.11 -14.65 -11.52
C ASN A 152 48.83 -14.40 -10.73
N ALA A 153 48.08 -15.46 -10.44
CA ALA A 153 46.87 -15.37 -9.65
C ALA A 153 46.90 -16.25 -8.42
N GLY A 154 46.04 -15.93 -7.47
CA GLY A 154 45.96 -16.62 -6.20
C GLY A 154 44.66 -16.37 -5.48
N VAL A 155 44.61 -16.87 -4.25
CA VAL A 155 43.46 -16.78 -3.37
C VAL A 155 43.89 -16.20 -2.03
N LEU A 156 43.17 -15.17 -1.60
CA LEU A 156 43.30 -14.60 -0.27
C LEU A 156 42.33 -15.33 0.66
N VAL A 157 42.85 -15.74 1.81
CA VAL A 157 42.12 -16.47 2.84
C VAL A 157 42.25 -15.70 4.13
N VAL A 158 41.13 -15.37 4.76
CA VAL A 158 41.09 -14.70 6.07
C VAL A 158 40.43 -15.62 7.07
N HIS A 159 41.14 -15.90 8.15
CA HIS A 159 40.67 -16.70 9.27
C HIS A 159 40.06 -15.85 10.38
N GLU A 160 39.18 -16.46 11.15
CA GLU A 160 38.55 -15.85 12.33
C GLU A 160 39.55 -15.35 13.38
N ASN A 161 40.70 -16.03 13.51
CA ASN A 161 41.77 -15.67 14.45
C ASN A 161 42.71 -14.55 13.93
N SER A 162 42.26 -13.76 12.96
CA SER A 162 43.04 -12.69 12.31
C SER A 162 44.24 -13.16 11.48
N GLU A 163 44.39 -14.46 11.20
CA GLU A 163 45.38 -14.94 10.22
C GLU A 163 44.92 -14.67 8.78
N VAL A 164 45.81 -14.09 7.97
CA VAL A 164 45.61 -13.85 6.54
C VAL A 164 46.66 -14.63 5.76
N ARG A 165 46.22 -15.39 4.75
CA ARG A 165 47.08 -16.22 3.90
C ARG A 165 46.86 -15.90 2.44
N TRP A 166 47.94 -15.91 1.68
CA TRP A 166 47.92 -15.76 0.23
C TRP A 166 48.42 -17.04 -0.42
N LEU A 167 47.56 -17.68 -1.22
CA LEU A 167 47.79 -18.99 -1.84
C LEU A 167 47.93 -18.86 -3.35
N SER A 168 48.70 -19.75 -3.97
CA SER A 168 48.77 -19.83 -5.44
C SER A 168 47.43 -20.28 -6.06
N GLN A 169 47.21 -19.96 -7.34
CA GLN A 169 45.99 -20.34 -8.09
C GLN A 169 45.63 -21.83 -7.98
N ASN A 170 46.63 -22.71 -8.10
CA ASN A 170 46.42 -24.17 -8.04
C ASN A 170 46.41 -24.72 -6.61
N LEU A 171 46.57 -23.86 -5.59
CA LEU A 171 46.73 -24.23 -4.18
C LEU A 171 47.97 -25.09 -3.87
N GLU A 172 48.95 -25.14 -4.76
CA GLU A 172 50.19 -25.92 -4.56
C GLU A 172 51.13 -25.30 -3.53
N ARG A 173 51.14 -23.95 -3.40
CA ARG A 173 52.09 -23.22 -2.56
C ARG A 173 51.39 -22.11 -1.78
N GLU A 174 51.69 -22.01 -0.49
CA GLU A 174 51.38 -20.85 0.36
C GLU A 174 52.46 -19.79 0.10
N LYS A 175 52.09 -18.66 -0.51
CA LYS A 175 53.03 -17.60 -0.90
C LYS A 175 53.50 -16.81 0.33
N TRP A 176 52.57 -16.45 1.21
CA TRP A 176 52.89 -15.85 2.50
C TRP A 176 51.73 -16.02 3.50
N LYS A 177 52.08 -15.89 4.78
CA LYS A 177 51.17 -15.86 5.93
C LYS A 177 51.46 -14.64 6.80
N ALA A 178 50.42 -13.93 7.22
CA ALA A 178 50.51 -12.78 8.13
C ALA A 178 49.40 -12.83 9.18
N VAL A 179 49.62 -12.20 10.33
CA VAL A 179 48.58 -12.00 11.35
C VAL A 179 48.19 -10.52 11.32
N ALA A 180 46.92 -10.23 11.05
CA ALA A 180 46.40 -8.88 10.88
C ALA A 180 46.35 -8.08 12.18
N VAL A 181 46.06 -8.75 13.30
CA VAL A 181 45.99 -8.12 14.62
C VAL A 181 46.99 -8.81 15.55
N GLN A 182 48.11 -8.14 15.82
CA GLN A 182 49.05 -8.56 16.86
C GLN A 182 48.72 -7.77 18.13
N GLY A 183 48.24 -8.45 19.17
CA GLY A 183 48.01 -7.82 20.47
C GLY A 183 49.35 -7.45 21.12
N VAL A 184 49.63 -6.16 21.29
CA VAL A 184 50.69 -5.70 22.20
C VAL A 184 50.13 -5.80 23.62
N ALA A 185 50.68 -6.72 24.41
CA ALA A 185 50.28 -6.91 25.78
C ALA A 185 51.07 -5.96 26.69
N GLU A 186 50.45 -4.89 27.20
CA GLU A 186 51.00 -4.13 28.33
C GLU A 186 50.83 -4.89 29.67
N SER A 187 50.13 -6.03 29.69
CA SER A 187 49.85 -6.82 30.91
C SER A 187 49.95 -8.35 30.74
N GLY A 188 50.76 -8.85 29.79
CA GLY A 188 51.08 -10.29 29.67
C GLY A 188 49.96 -11.20 29.12
N ILE A 189 48.75 -10.69 28.87
CA ILE A 189 47.66 -11.41 28.19
C ILE A 189 47.37 -10.67 26.88
N ALA A 190 47.68 -11.30 25.74
CA ALA A 190 47.43 -10.71 24.43
C ALA A 190 45.91 -10.63 24.16
N PRO A 191 45.34 -9.47 23.78
CA PRO A 191 43.94 -9.37 23.41
C PRO A 191 43.68 -10.22 22.15
N LYS A 192 42.73 -11.16 22.26
CA LYS A 192 42.28 -11.98 21.13
C LYS A 192 41.23 -11.21 20.35
N ALA A 193 41.56 -10.77 19.14
CA ALA A 193 40.61 -10.16 18.21
C ALA A 193 40.03 -11.22 17.27
N GLN A 194 38.70 -11.25 17.18
CA GLN A 194 37.93 -12.14 16.30
C GLN A 194 37.47 -11.37 15.06
N VAL A 195 37.74 -11.90 13.87
CA VAL A 195 37.27 -11.32 12.60
C VAL A 195 35.83 -11.75 12.34
N GLU A 196 34.89 -10.80 12.27
CA GLU A 196 33.47 -11.08 11.95
C GLU A 196 33.17 -10.92 10.45
N TYR A 197 33.88 -10.03 9.75
CA TYR A 197 33.65 -9.76 8.32
C TYR A 197 34.92 -9.29 7.62
N GLY A 198 35.05 -9.62 6.33
CA GLY A 198 36.16 -9.19 5.48
C GLY A 198 35.73 -8.93 4.05
N VAL A 199 36.36 -7.96 3.38
CA VAL A 199 36.17 -7.70 1.95
C VAL A 199 37.44 -7.08 1.35
N VAL A 200 37.79 -7.45 0.12
CA VAL A 200 38.90 -6.82 -0.60
C VAL A 200 38.38 -5.70 -1.51
N LEU A 201 39.06 -4.58 -1.49
CA LEU A 201 38.77 -3.39 -2.27
C LEU A 201 39.89 -3.10 -3.25
N GLU A 202 39.49 -2.69 -4.45
CA GLU A 202 40.40 -2.16 -5.45
C GLU A 202 40.77 -0.71 -5.09
N SER A 203 42.03 -0.33 -5.28
CA SER A 203 42.55 1.01 -4.98
C SER A 203 41.68 2.14 -5.56
N ARG A 204 41.29 2.05 -6.83
CA ARG A 204 40.42 3.06 -7.49
C ARG A 204 39.03 3.15 -6.85
N GLN A 205 38.48 2.03 -6.39
CA GLN A 205 37.17 2.03 -5.73
C GLN A 205 37.28 2.67 -4.35
N ALA A 206 38.30 2.31 -3.58
CA ALA A 206 38.55 2.88 -2.25
C ALA A 206 38.85 4.39 -2.30
N GLN A 207 39.60 4.86 -3.30
CA GLN A 207 39.84 6.31 -3.49
C GLN A 207 38.54 7.08 -3.74
N LYS A 208 37.61 6.51 -4.51
CA LYS A 208 36.31 7.15 -4.82
C LYS A 208 35.29 7.04 -3.70
N SER A 209 35.45 6.08 -2.80
CA SER A 209 34.52 5.82 -1.70
C SER A 209 35.17 6.09 -0.34
N LEU A 210 35.90 5.12 0.20
CA LEU A 210 36.48 5.11 1.54
C LEU A 210 37.38 6.32 1.84
N PHE A 211 38.18 6.75 0.86
CA PHE A 211 39.15 7.85 1.03
C PHE A 211 38.74 9.14 0.32
N ARG A 212 37.46 9.28 -0.06
CA ARG A 212 36.97 10.43 -0.83
C ARG A 212 37.26 11.78 -0.14
N SER A 213 37.20 11.83 1.18
CA SER A 213 37.47 13.02 1.99
C SER A 213 38.79 12.93 2.76
N ARG A 214 39.69 12.02 2.36
CA ARG A 214 40.91 11.66 3.10
C ARG A 214 42.15 11.60 2.21
N GLU A 215 42.50 12.75 1.63
CA GLU A 215 43.72 12.89 0.83
C GLU A 215 45.00 12.65 1.66
N ASP A 216 44.94 12.84 2.98
CA ASP A 216 45.99 12.50 3.95
C ASP A 216 46.40 11.02 3.88
N VAL A 217 45.42 10.11 3.87
CA VAL A 217 45.65 8.67 3.80
C VAL A 217 46.15 8.29 2.42
N VAL A 218 45.60 8.91 1.38
CA VAL A 218 46.05 8.69 0.01
C VAL A 218 47.53 9.01 -0.10
N ALA A 219 47.96 10.19 0.36
CA ALA A 219 49.36 10.60 0.35
C ALA A 219 50.26 9.67 1.18
N MET A 220 49.81 9.26 2.38
CA MET A 220 50.54 8.30 3.22
C MET A 220 50.68 6.94 2.53
N LEU A 221 49.63 6.48 1.86
CA LEU A 221 49.63 5.20 1.19
C LEU A 221 50.51 5.21 -0.06
N GLU A 222 50.51 6.30 -0.81
CA GLU A 222 51.43 6.52 -1.93
C GLU A 222 52.89 6.56 -1.45
N ALA A 223 53.18 7.25 -0.35
CA ALA A 223 54.52 7.30 0.25
C ALA A 223 55.00 5.92 0.73
N ASN A 224 54.13 5.14 1.37
CA ASN A 224 54.48 3.82 1.93
C ASN A 224 54.56 2.71 0.88
N THR A 225 53.81 2.84 -0.22
CA THR A 225 53.77 1.81 -1.27
C THR A 225 54.62 2.16 -2.49
N GLY A 226 55.04 3.41 -2.63
CA GLY A 226 55.76 3.92 -3.80
C GLY A 226 54.91 3.94 -5.08
N MET A 227 53.60 3.66 -4.98
CA MET A 227 52.66 3.60 -6.08
C MET A 227 51.55 4.64 -5.90
N ALA A 228 51.30 5.43 -6.93
CA ALA A 228 50.20 6.40 -6.94
C ALA A 228 48.83 5.68 -6.81
N LEU A 229 47.98 6.17 -5.91
CA LEU A 229 46.64 5.63 -5.67
C LEU A 229 45.76 5.99 -6.88
N GLY A 230 45.42 4.97 -7.69
CA GLY A 230 44.67 5.15 -8.93
C GLY A 230 45.35 4.58 -10.18
N LYS A 231 46.65 4.22 -10.08
CA LYS A 231 47.31 3.28 -11.01
C LYS A 231 47.04 1.84 -10.56
N GLU A 232 46.85 0.96 -11.53
CA GLU A 232 46.30 -0.39 -11.33
C GLU A 232 47.35 -1.29 -10.61
N GLY A 233 46.91 -2.06 -9.60
CA GLY A 233 47.77 -3.03 -8.88
C GLY A 233 47.57 -3.12 -7.36
N LEU A 234 47.31 -1.99 -6.66
CA LEU A 234 47.16 -2.00 -5.20
C LEU A 234 45.77 -2.49 -4.74
N LYS A 235 45.74 -3.40 -3.78
CA LYS A 235 44.50 -3.89 -3.15
C LYS A 235 44.50 -3.63 -1.66
N LEU A 236 43.30 -3.41 -1.14
CA LEU A 236 43.07 -3.10 0.26
C LEU A 236 42.20 -4.19 0.87
N LEU A 237 42.53 -4.64 2.08
CA LEU A 237 41.71 -5.56 2.84
C LEU A 237 41.01 -4.78 3.95
N LEU A 238 39.69 -4.78 3.92
CA LEU A 238 38.87 -4.21 4.99
C LEU A 238 38.39 -5.37 5.88
N LEU A 239 38.71 -5.29 7.17
CA LEU A 239 38.31 -6.25 8.19
C LEU A 239 37.48 -5.56 9.27
N ILE A 240 36.47 -6.27 9.75
CA ILE A 240 35.72 -5.91 10.96
C ILE A 240 36.12 -6.90 12.04
N THR A 241 36.71 -6.39 13.12
CA THR A 241 37.24 -7.18 14.22
C THR A 241 36.57 -6.81 15.53
N ARG A 242 36.20 -7.80 16.34
CA ARG A 242 35.70 -7.61 17.70
C ARG A 242 36.77 -8.05 18.70
N ASN A 243 37.07 -7.22 19.69
CA ASN A 243 38.01 -7.57 20.74
C ASN A 243 37.32 -8.44 21.81
N GLN A 244 37.88 -9.60 22.12
CA GLN A 244 37.44 -10.44 23.24
C GLN A 244 38.27 -10.08 24.48
N ALA A 245 38.05 -8.89 25.04
CA ALA A 245 38.64 -8.49 26.32
C ALA A 245 37.62 -8.70 27.47
N PRO A 246 38.00 -9.26 28.62
CA PRO A 246 37.08 -9.55 29.73
C PRO A 246 36.57 -8.30 30.49
N SER A 247 37.01 -7.09 30.12
CA SER A 247 36.58 -5.83 30.74
C SER A 247 35.87 -4.96 29.71
N ALA A 248 34.54 -4.86 29.82
CA ALA A 248 33.59 -3.82 29.36
C ALA A 248 33.68 -3.19 27.93
N ASP A 249 34.76 -3.38 27.17
CA ASP A 249 35.02 -2.73 25.88
C ASP A 249 35.02 -3.80 24.77
N GLU A 250 33.89 -4.49 24.60
CA GLU A 250 33.62 -5.35 23.42
C GLU A 250 33.37 -4.52 22.15
N ALA A 251 34.21 -3.50 21.93
CA ALA A 251 34.03 -2.56 20.84
C ALA A 251 34.37 -3.20 19.48
N LEU A 252 33.45 -3.03 18.52
CA LEU A 252 33.66 -3.40 17.13
C LEU A 252 34.68 -2.44 16.49
N HIS A 253 35.68 -2.97 15.81
CA HIS A 253 36.73 -2.18 15.15
C HIS A 253 36.72 -2.40 13.63
N LEU A 254 36.79 -1.31 12.89
CA LEU A 254 37.08 -1.29 11.46
C LEU A 254 38.58 -1.17 11.25
N ARG A 255 39.19 -2.11 10.53
CA ARG A 255 40.61 -2.09 10.18
C ARG A 255 40.80 -2.21 8.68
N VAL A 256 41.67 -1.37 8.12
CA VAL A 256 41.97 -1.33 6.68
C VAL A 256 43.45 -1.55 6.47
N PHE A 257 43.79 -2.55 5.67
CA PHE A 257 45.17 -2.95 5.39
C PHE A 257 45.51 -2.79 3.92
N SER A 258 46.76 -2.45 3.59
CA SER A 258 47.28 -2.59 2.23
C SER A 258 47.80 -4.01 2.02
N LEU A 259 47.48 -4.58 0.87
CA LEU A 259 47.93 -5.90 0.44
C LEU A 259 49.03 -5.77 -0.61
N LYS A 260 50.19 -6.36 -0.34
CA LYS A 260 51.23 -6.59 -1.34
C LYS A 260 51.17 -8.06 -1.77
N LEU A 261 50.77 -8.28 -3.01
CA LEU A 261 50.54 -9.63 -3.56
C LEU A 261 51.80 -10.26 -4.16
N GLY A 262 52.77 -9.45 -4.58
CA GLY A 262 54.06 -9.92 -5.10
C GLY A 262 54.97 -10.52 -4.02
N ALA A 263 55.95 -11.34 -4.43
CA ALA A 263 56.94 -11.89 -3.52
C ALA A 263 57.77 -10.76 -2.88
N PRO A 264 58.11 -10.83 -1.58
CA PRO A 264 58.97 -9.83 -0.96
C PRO A 264 60.34 -9.85 -1.65
N THR A 265 60.69 -8.80 -2.39
CA THR A 265 62.03 -8.64 -2.94
C THR A 265 62.99 -8.43 -1.78
N LYS A 266 63.98 -9.32 -1.66
CA LYS A 266 65.16 -9.06 -0.84
C LYS A 266 66.04 -8.08 -1.61
N ASP A 267 65.65 -6.82 -1.68
CA ASP A 267 66.53 -5.79 -2.21
C ASP A 267 67.63 -5.53 -1.18
N VAL A 268 68.85 -5.93 -1.54
CA VAL A 268 70.07 -6.02 -0.71
C VAL A 268 70.56 -4.64 -0.21
N ILE A 269 69.87 -3.53 -0.51
CA ILE A 269 70.36 -2.17 -0.27
C ILE A 269 69.41 -1.30 0.59
N SER A 270 68.21 -1.79 0.98
CA SER A 270 67.36 -1.07 1.95
C SER A 270 66.96 -1.95 3.14
N SER A 271 67.25 -1.48 4.35
CA SER A 271 67.07 -2.16 5.64
C SER A 271 65.61 -2.30 6.10
N THR A 272 64.63 -2.27 5.19
CA THR A 272 63.21 -2.37 5.54
C THR A 272 62.58 -3.56 4.84
N SER A 273 62.50 -4.71 5.53
CA SER A 273 61.68 -5.83 5.06
C SER A 273 60.22 -5.37 5.00
N THR A 274 59.66 -5.22 3.80
CA THR A 274 58.28 -4.76 3.65
C THR A 274 57.32 -5.88 4.10
N LYS A 275 56.48 -5.59 5.09
CA LYS A 275 55.46 -6.54 5.57
C LYS A 275 54.42 -6.76 4.45
N PRO A 276 53.97 -8.01 4.18
CA PRO A 276 52.98 -8.30 3.14
C PRO A 276 51.59 -7.69 3.44
N LEU A 277 51.33 -7.45 4.72
CA LEU A 277 50.12 -6.82 5.24
C LEU A 277 50.55 -5.63 6.10
N GLN A 278 50.07 -4.43 5.78
CA GLN A 278 50.34 -3.22 6.55
C GLN A 278 49.02 -2.54 6.92
N GLU A 279 48.81 -2.29 8.21
CA GLU A 279 47.65 -1.56 8.71
C GLU A 279 47.76 -0.09 8.32
N ILE A 280 46.72 0.44 7.68
CA ILE A 280 46.63 1.83 7.24
C ILE A 280 45.81 2.62 8.25
N ILE A 281 44.66 2.06 8.65
CA ILE A 281 43.68 2.71 9.51
C ILE A 281 43.04 1.66 10.42
N SER A 282 42.83 2.04 11.68
CA SER A 282 42.01 1.33 12.64
C SER A 282 41.09 2.32 13.35
N PHE A 283 39.79 2.04 13.40
CA PHE A 283 38.79 2.86 14.07
C PHE A 283 37.81 2.02 14.88
N PRO A 284 37.42 2.44 16.09
CA PRO A 284 36.25 1.89 16.75
C PRO A 284 34.98 2.31 16.00
N LEU A 285 34.05 1.37 15.80
CA LEU A 285 32.73 1.64 15.23
C LEU A 285 31.76 1.97 16.37
N PRO A 286 30.98 3.08 16.26
CA PRO A 286 30.01 3.44 17.29
C PRO A 286 28.83 2.46 17.29
N GLU A 287 28.74 1.59 18.28
CA GLU A 287 27.62 0.64 18.42
C GLU A 287 26.53 1.26 19.32
N PRO A 288 25.28 1.42 18.84
CA PRO A 288 24.21 1.94 19.68
C PRO A 288 23.78 0.89 20.72
N ASP A 289 23.40 1.35 21.91
CA ASP A 289 22.89 0.50 22.99
C ASP A 289 21.70 -0.34 22.48
N ASN A 290 21.76 -1.66 22.70
CA ASN A 290 20.78 -2.67 22.25
C ASN A 290 20.84 -3.09 20.77
N LEU A 291 21.90 -2.75 20.01
CA LEU A 291 22.02 -3.26 18.64
C LEU A 291 22.13 -4.79 18.61
N ARG A 292 22.75 -5.41 19.62
CA ARG A 292 22.97 -6.85 19.71
C ARG A 292 22.41 -7.38 21.04
N PRO A 293 21.50 -8.37 21.03
CA PRO A 293 21.19 -9.12 22.23
C PRO A 293 22.42 -9.93 22.67
N PRO A 294 22.66 -10.13 23.97
CA PRO A 294 23.82 -10.88 24.46
C PRO A 294 23.86 -12.28 23.84
N GLY A 295 24.86 -12.53 22.99
CA GLY A 295 25.05 -13.81 22.28
C GLY A 295 24.48 -13.90 20.85
N GLY A 296 23.79 -12.88 20.32
CA GLY A 296 23.30 -12.87 18.92
C GLY A 296 24.45 -12.78 17.91
N ASN A 297 24.26 -13.10 16.62
CA ASN A 297 25.28 -12.91 15.56
C ASN A 297 24.99 -11.65 14.74
N SER A 298 26.03 -10.94 14.29
CA SER A 298 25.89 -9.81 13.37
C SER A 298 26.29 -10.20 11.94
N MET A 299 25.46 -9.81 10.97
CA MET A 299 25.78 -9.90 9.54
C MET A 299 26.20 -8.52 9.03
N PHE A 300 27.24 -8.48 8.19
CA PHE A 300 27.76 -7.24 7.64
C PHE A 300 27.66 -7.24 6.12
N ALA A 301 27.44 -6.07 5.53
CA ALA A 301 27.49 -5.87 4.08
C ALA A 301 28.12 -4.52 3.74
N PHE A 302 29.26 -4.54 3.04
CA PHE A 302 29.97 -3.33 2.63
C PHE A 302 29.71 -2.98 1.17
N GLN A 303 29.45 -1.69 0.88
CA GLN A 303 29.32 -1.18 -0.48
C GLN A 303 30.56 -0.39 -0.91
N SER A 304 31.37 -0.99 -1.78
CA SER A 304 32.59 -0.37 -2.30
C SER A 304 32.37 0.93 -3.08
N ALA A 305 31.20 1.13 -3.70
CA ALA A 305 30.91 2.32 -4.51
C ALA A 305 30.52 3.56 -3.70
N SER A 306 29.96 3.40 -2.49
CA SER A 306 29.50 4.51 -1.64
C SER A 306 30.33 4.69 -0.38
N GLY A 307 31.07 3.65 0.05
CA GLY A 307 31.82 3.68 1.31
C GLY A 307 30.92 3.43 2.53
N VAL A 308 29.74 2.87 2.33
CA VAL A 308 28.77 2.59 3.40
C VAL A 308 28.86 1.13 3.84
N LEU A 309 28.89 0.91 5.15
CA LEU A 309 28.83 -0.40 5.79
C LEU A 309 27.46 -0.57 6.47
N HIS A 310 26.78 -1.68 6.21
CA HIS A 310 25.57 -2.06 6.93
C HIS A 310 25.88 -3.17 7.93
N GLN A 311 25.34 -3.05 9.13
CA GLN A 311 25.33 -4.09 10.16
C GLN A 311 23.88 -4.49 10.41
N TYR A 312 23.62 -5.79 10.36
CA TYR A 312 22.35 -6.39 10.66
C TYR A 312 22.53 -7.27 11.89
N SER A 313 21.71 -7.03 12.89
CA SER A 313 21.66 -7.79 14.13
C SER A 313 20.19 -8.03 14.45
N GLU A 314 19.86 -9.07 15.22
CA GLU A 314 18.48 -9.53 15.43
C GLU A 314 17.53 -8.38 15.84
N GLY A 315 16.67 -7.95 14.90
CA GLY A 315 15.72 -6.84 15.09
C GLY A 315 16.27 -5.42 14.90
N ALA A 316 17.55 -5.26 14.54
CA ALA A 316 18.19 -3.96 14.37
C ALA A 316 19.03 -3.87 13.08
N ILE A 317 18.95 -2.72 12.42
CA ILE A 317 19.77 -2.38 11.25
C ILE A 317 20.51 -1.08 11.54
N ALA A 318 21.83 -1.12 11.44
CA ALA A 318 22.69 0.06 11.46
C ALA A 318 23.39 0.27 10.11
N GLN A 319 23.57 1.54 9.78
CA GLN A 319 24.27 1.99 8.59
C GLN A 319 25.38 2.96 9.01
N TYR A 320 26.60 2.63 8.66
CA TYR A 320 27.82 3.38 8.94
C TYR A 320 28.35 4.01 7.65
N ASP A 321 28.62 5.31 7.70
CA ASP A 321 29.36 6.01 6.66
C ASP A 321 30.84 6.02 7.03
N LEU A 322 31.66 5.39 6.17
CA LEU A 322 33.11 5.26 6.35
C LEU A 322 33.90 6.30 5.55
N THR A 323 33.24 7.19 4.82
CA THR A 323 33.92 8.15 3.91
C THR A 323 34.55 9.35 4.63
N GLY A 324 34.12 9.63 5.87
CA GLY A 324 34.63 10.71 6.71
C GLY A 324 35.96 10.39 7.40
N SER A 325 36.43 11.33 8.23
CA SER A 325 37.67 11.16 9.02
C SER A 325 37.56 10.06 10.08
N SER A 326 36.37 9.84 10.63
CA SER A 326 36.02 8.74 11.53
C SER A 326 34.70 8.12 11.07
N PRO A 327 34.50 6.80 11.24
CA PRO A 327 33.23 6.14 10.93
C PRO A 327 32.08 6.78 11.71
N ARG A 328 31.00 7.13 11.02
CA ARG A 328 29.80 7.71 11.64
C ARG A 328 28.60 6.79 11.45
N LEU A 329 27.83 6.59 12.51
CA LEU A 329 26.51 5.98 12.40
C LEU A 329 25.57 6.95 11.67
N SER A 330 25.27 6.68 10.41
CA SER A 330 24.40 7.52 9.58
C SER A 330 22.93 7.29 9.93
N HIS A 331 22.53 6.02 9.92
CA HIS A 331 21.14 5.62 10.14
C HIS A 331 21.10 4.39 11.03
N TYR A 332 20.12 4.38 11.93
CA TYR A 332 19.84 3.27 12.83
C TYR A 332 18.33 3.07 12.89
N MET A 333 17.90 1.81 12.82
CA MET A 333 16.51 1.41 12.86
C MET A 333 16.37 0.15 13.71
N HIS A 334 15.46 0.20 14.67
CA HIS A 334 14.99 -0.97 15.39
C HIS A 334 13.63 -1.36 14.82
N THR A 335 13.54 -2.53 14.23
CA THR A 335 12.28 -3.16 13.85
C THR A 335 11.91 -4.05 15.02
N GLY A 336 10.78 -3.81 15.69
CA GLY A 336 10.47 -4.44 17.00
C GLY A 336 10.38 -5.99 17.01
N PRO A 337 9.48 -6.61 17.80
CA PRO A 337 9.59 -8.03 18.15
C PRO A 337 9.43 -9.02 16.97
N ASN A 338 9.07 -8.56 15.77
CA ASN A 338 9.20 -9.33 14.53
C ASN A 338 10.67 -9.34 14.11
N SER A 339 11.46 -10.22 14.75
CA SER A 339 12.89 -10.37 14.52
C SER A 339 13.20 -10.52 13.02
N ILE A 340 13.95 -9.56 12.46
CA ILE A 340 14.51 -9.70 11.11
C ILE A 340 15.39 -10.94 11.09
N THR A 341 15.08 -11.90 10.24
CA THR A 341 15.83 -13.14 10.06
C THR A 341 16.94 -12.99 9.03
N SER A 342 16.71 -12.20 7.99
CA SER A 342 17.70 -11.94 6.94
C SER A 342 17.49 -10.58 6.29
N CYS A 343 18.59 -10.00 5.82
CA CYS A 343 18.60 -8.65 5.29
C CYS A 343 19.45 -8.56 4.03
N LEU A 344 18.97 -7.85 3.02
CA LEU A 344 19.66 -7.63 1.75
C LEU A 344 19.49 -6.20 1.29
N ARG A 345 20.61 -5.56 1.02
CA ARG A 345 20.62 -4.16 0.60
C ARG A 345 20.31 -4.01 -0.88
N LEU A 346 19.34 -3.14 -1.20
CA LEU A 346 18.91 -2.83 -2.56
C LEU A 346 19.55 -1.54 -3.10
N SER A 347 19.67 -0.52 -2.25
CA SER A 347 20.26 0.79 -2.57
C SER A 347 20.91 1.43 -1.33
N ASN A 348 21.42 2.68 -1.44
CA ASN A 348 22.14 3.32 -0.33
C ASN A 348 21.25 3.59 0.89
N SER A 349 19.96 3.83 0.67
CA SER A 349 18.98 4.07 1.73
C SER A 349 17.94 2.96 1.84
N THR A 350 17.75 2.12 0.82
CA THR A 350 16.70 1.09 0.84
C THR A 350 17.24 -0.31 1.05
N VAL A 351 16.62 -1.05 1.95
CA VAL A 351 17.01 -2.39 2.36
C VAL A 351 15.79 -3.32 2.30
N MET A 352 15.99 -4.55 1.84
CA MET A 352 14.99 -5.61 1.85
C MET A 352 15.23 -6.47 3.09
N THR A 353 14.19 -6.67 3.89
CA THR A 353 14.22 -7.45 5.13
C THR A 353 13.23 -8.59 5.05
N THR A 354 13.57 -9.68 5.70
CA THR A 354 12.69 -10.83 5.92
C THR A 354 12.49 -11.01 7.40
N SER A 355 11.28 -11.34 7.78
CA SER A 355 10.88 -11.82 9.10
C SER A 355 10.37 -13.26 8.97
N SER A 356 9.93 -13.86 10.06
CA SER A 356 9.25 -15.16 10.01
C SER A 356 7.95 -15.14 9.20
N THR A 357 7.25 -14.01 9.13
CA THR A 357 5.88 -13.90 8.57
C THR A 357 5.79 -13.03 7.31
N SER A 358 6.79 -12.21 7.03
CA SER A 358 6.75 -11.26 5.92
C SER A 358 8.12 -10.93 5.34
N ILE A 359 8.11 -10.45 4.10
CA ILE A 359 9.24 -9.79 3.45
C ILE A 359 8.86 -8.34 3.17
N SER A 360 9.74 -7.40 3.49
CA SER A 360 9.46 -5.97 3.39
C SER A 360 10.65 -5.21 2.82
N VAL A 361 10.37 -4.09 2.17
CA VAL A 361 11.40 -3.13 1.73
C VAL A 361 11.28 -1.90 2.61
N LEU A 362 12.37 -1.59 3.30
CA LEU A 362 12.48 -0.50 4.26
C LEU A 362 13.34 0.62 3.65
N ASP A 363 12.97 1.87 3.95
CA ASP A 363 13.85 3.03 3.76
C ASP A 363 14.50 3.39 5.09
N MET A 364 15.82 3.24 5.17
CA MET A 364 16.65 3.53 6.33
C MET A 364 16.76 5.03 6.60
N GLN A 365 16.64 5.89 5.58
CA GLN A 365 16.79 7.33 5.74
C GLN A 365 15.56 7.95 6.42
N TYR A 366 14.35 7.52 6.02
CA TYR A 366 13.08 8.03 6.55
C TYR A 366 12.36 7.09 7.50
N ARG A 367 12.95 5.92 7.79
CA ARG A 367 12.39 4.88 8.67
C ARG A 367 10.97 4.45 8.30
N SER A 368 10.75 4.23 7.02
CA SER A 368 9.45 3.90 6.45
C SER A 368 9.45 2.52 5.79
N VAL A 369 8.30 1.84 5.84
CA VAL A 369 8.05 0.62 5.08
C VAL A 369 7.55 1.02 3.69
N GLN A 370 8.36 0.80 2.68
CA GLN A 370 8.03 1.14 1.30
C GLN A 370 7.07 0.13 0.69
N ASP A 371 7.26 -1.14 1.02
CA ASP A 371 6.38 -2.23 0.62
C ASP A 371 6.55 -3.45 1.53
N SER A 372 5.53 -4.30 1.60
CA SER A 372 5.54 -5.53 2.39
C SER A 372 4.67 -6.61 1.73
N LEU A 373 5.21 -7.81 1.65
CA LEU A 373 4.53 -9.01 1.17
C LEU A 373 4.50 -10.04 2.31
N LEU A 374 3.31 -10.50 2.68
CA LEU A 374 3.13 -11.55 3.70
C LEU A 374 3.40 -12.93 3.10
N PHE A 375 4.02 -13.83 3.87
CA PHE A 375 4.08 -15.24 3.51
C PHE A 375 2.68 -15.83 3.77
N HIS A 376 1.88 -15.96 2.71
CA HIS A 376 0.52 -16.48 2.81
C HIS A 376 0.55 -17.97 3.17
N ALA A 377 0.00 -18.33 4.32
CA ALA A 377 -0.36 -19.72 4.62
C ALA A 377 -1.61 -20.06 3.78
N GLN A 378 -1.40 -20.68 2.61
CA GLN A 378 -2.52 -21.16 1.80
C GLN A 378 -3.18 -22.34 2.52
N ASN A 379 -4.44 -22.18 2.91
CA ASN A 379 -5.37 -23.29 3.06
C ASN A 379 -5.81 -23.71 1.66
N ASP A 380 -5.13 -24.67 1.05
CA ASP A 380 -5.55 -25.25 -0.23
C ASP A 380 -6.70 -26.26 0.01
N THR A 381 -7.94 -25.79 -0.11
CA THR A 381 -9.12 -26.62 -0.41
C THR A 381 -9.29 -26.74 -1.94
N SER A 382 -8.32 -27.35 -2.62
CA SER A 382 -8.48 -27.76 -4.02
C SER A 382 -8.17 -29.25 -4.18
N SER A 383 -9.18 -29.98 -4.65
CA SER A 383 -9.16 -31.40 -4.95
C SER A 383 -8.34 -31.67 -6.21
N ASN A 384 -7.03 -31.92 -6.07
CA ASN A 384 -6.19 -32.63 -7.05
C ASN A 384 -4.89 -33.14 -6.37
N PRO A 385 -4.80 -34.42 -5.99
CA PRO A 385 -3.66 -34.95 -5.24
C PRO A 385 -2.59 -35.49 -6.18
N SER A 386 -1.88 -34.59 -6.89
CA SER A 386 -0.66 -35.00 -7.60
C SER A 386 0.41 -33.92 -7.79
N GLN A 387 0.26 -32.70 -7.25
CA GLN A 387 1.36 -31.71 -7.23
C GLN A 387 1.49 -30.88 -5.94
N SER A 388 0.77 -31.22 -4.87
CA SER A 388 0.85 -30.53 -3.57
C SER A 388 1.32 -31.46 -2.46
N THR A 389 2.62 -31.75 -2.44
CA THR A 389 3.26 -32.31 -1.25
C THR A 389 4.58 -31.58 -1.01
N LEU A 390 4.79 -31.20 0.26
CA LEU A 390 5.99 -30.57 0.86
C LEU A 390 5.99 -29.04 1.04
N LEU A 391 4.83 -28.44 1.37
CA LEU A 391 4.77 -27.24 2.22
C LEU A 391 4.19 -27.56 3.61
N GLY A 392 4.25 -28.82 4.03
CA GLY A 392 4.01 -29.25 5.41
C GLY A 392 5.34 -29.44 6.15
N GLN A 393 5.42 -28.90 7.37
CA GLN A 393 6.39 -29.16 8.45
C GLN A 393 7.70 -28.34 8.56
N HIS A 394 8.05 -27.42 7.65
CA HIS A 394 9.21 -26.50 7.83
C HIS A 394 8.92 -25.00 7.61
N ALA A 395 7.65 -24.59 7.65
CA ALA A 395 7.22 -23.20 7.43
C ALA A 395 7.59 -22.21 8.56
N THR A 396 8.53 -22.55 9.44
CA THR A 396 9.03 -21.66 10.52
C THR A 396 10.33 -20.94 10.17
N ALA A 397 11.00 -21.30 9.07
CA ALA A 397 12.23 -20.62 8.63
C ALA A 397 11.91 -19.50 7.64
N GLY A 398 12.03 -18.24 8.07
CA GLY A 398 11.92 -17.07 7.19
C GLY A 398 12.92 -17.15 6.02
N ALA A 399 12.60 -16.52 4.89
CA ALA A 399 13.45 -16.55 3.71
C ALA A 399 14.84 -15.96 4.00
N HIS A 400 15.92 -16.65 3.61
CA HIS A 400 17.29 -16.13 3.72
C HIS A 400 17.68 -15.38 2.45
N LEU A 401 17.79 -14.05 2.54
CA LEU A 401 18.14 -13.19 1.42
C LEU A 401 19.64 -13.29 1.09
N LEU A 402 19.97 -13.54 -0.18
CA LEU A 402 21.36 -13.79 -0.60
C LEU A 402 21.97 -12.63 -1.38
N SER A 403 21.37 -12.25 -2.51
CA SER A 403 22.01 -11.34 -3.45
C SER A 403 21.02 -10.56 -4.31
N TYR A 404 21.37 -9.30 -4.63
CA TYR A 404 20.58 -8.43 -5.49
C TYR A 404 21.28 -8.15 -6.82
N TYR A 405 20.56 -8.33 -7.93
CA TYR A 405 21.02 -8.09 -9.29
C TYR A 405 20.33 -6.86 -9.88
N ALA A 406 20.88 -5.68 -9.60
CA ALA A 406 20.31 -4.40 -10.02
C ALA A 406 19.95 -4.29 -11.52
N PRO A 407 20.72 -4.84 -12.49
CA PRO A 407 20.32 -4.78 -13.91
C PRO A 407 19.07 -5.60 -14.25
N LEU A 408 18.74 -6.60 -13.43
CA LEU A 408 17.58 -7.48 -13.62
C LEU A 408 16.42 -7.12 -12.68
N ASN A 409 16.63 -6.21 -11.71
CA ASN A 409 15.71 -5.94 -10.60
C ASN A 409 15.27 -7.20 -9.84
N LEU A 410 16.15 -8.20 -9.74
CA LEU A 410 15.88 -9.46 -9.06
C LEU A 410 16.68 -9.56 -7.76
N ALA A 411 15.99 -9.81 -6.65
CA ALA A 411 16.58 -10.21 -5.37
C ALA A 411 16.42 -11.72 -5.19
N VAL A 412 17.52 -12.42 -4.96
CA VAL A 412 17.53 -13.89 -4.81
C VAL A 412 17.61 -14.24 -3.33
N ALA A 413 16.81 -15.21 -2.92
CA ALA A 413 16.71 -15.70 -1.56
C ALA A 413 16.52 -17.22 -1.53
N ILE A 414 16.77 -17.85 -0.38
CA ILE A 414 16.45 -19.25 -0.12
C ILE A 414 15.23 -19.29 0.80
N LEU A 415 14.16 -19.93 0.36
CA LEU A 415 12.97 -20.21 1.17
C LEU A 415 12.91 -21.72 1.42
N GLY A 416 13.31 -22.15 2.62
CA GLY A 416 13.47 -23.56 2.93
C GLY A 416 14.47 -24.24 1.98
N ARG A 417 13.95 -25.01 1.01
CA ARG A 417 14.74 -25.72 -0.01
C ARG A 417 14.67 -25.10 -1.40
N LYS A 418 13.93 -24.01 -1.57
CA LYS A 418 13.74 -23.39 -2.89
C LYS A 418 14.66 -22.19 -3.01
N LEU A 419 15.42 -22.13 -4.11
CA LEU A 419 16.06 -20.89 -4.54
C LEU A 419 15.00 -20.06 -5.25
N VAL A 420 14.71 -18.88 -4.70
CA VAL A 420 13.58 -18.04 -5.09
C VAL A 420 14.07 -16.66 -5.50
N ALA A 421 13.43 -16.06 -6.49
CA ALA A 421 13.71 -14.70 -6.91
C ALA A 421 12.48 -13.81 -6.68
N TYR A 422 12.69 -12.67 -6.05
CA TYR A 422 11.71 -11.60 -5.89
C TYR A 422 11.99 -10.50 -6.89
N HIS A 423 10.98 -10.11 -7.66
CA HIS A 423 11.08 -8.95 -8.53
C HIS A 423 10.79 -7.69 -7.72
N VAL A 424 11.75 -6.75 -7.71
CA VAL A 424 11.69 -5.51 -6.93
C VAL A 424 11.49 -4.32 -7.89
N GLU A 425 10.24 -4.09 -8.28
CA GLU A 425 9.85 -2.99 -9.15
C GLU A 425 9.99 -1.64 -8.47
N SER A 426 10.43 -0.62 -9.22
CA SER A 426 10.19 0.78 -8.82
C SER A 426 8.75 1.11 -9.17
N PRO A 427 7.96 1.70 -8.25
CA PRO A 427 6.68 2.28 -8.63
C PRO A 427 6.96 3.51 -9.50
N GLU A 428 6.95 3.32 -10.82
CA GLU A 428 6.30 4.19 -11.81
C GLU A 428 6.63 3.72 -13.22
N LEU A 429 5.55 3.41 -13.91
CA LEU A 429 5.32 2.95 -15.28
C LEU A 429 6.24 3.52 -16.36
N HIS A 430 6.51 2.66 -17.35
CA HIS A 430 6.14 2.89 -18.76
C HIS A 430 5.92 4.36 -19.16
N SER A 431 6.98 5.15 -19.26
CA SER A 431 6.97 6.31 -20.14
C SER A 431 8.37 6.55 -20.70
N SER A 432 8.43 6.59 -22.03
CA SER A 432 9.46 7.19 -22.88
C SER A 432 10.94 7.02 -22.47
N GLY A 433 11.60 6.05 -23.11
CA GLY A 433 12.89 6.21 -23.81
C GLY A 433 14.16 6.72 -23.11
N ILE A 434 14.10 7.26 -21.90
CA ILE A 434 15.22 7.94 -21.26
C ILE A 434 15.49 7.27 -19.92
N ARG A 435 16.53 6.44 -19.90
CA ARG A 435 17.07 5.75 -18.71
C ARG A 435 17.70 6.74 -17.70
N LYS A 436 16.94 7.70 -17.18
CA LYS A 436 17.32 8.47 -16.01
C LYS A 436 16.77 7.74 -14.79
N ARG A 437 17.68 7.11 -14.03
CA ARG A 437 17.39 6.46 -12.75
C ARG A 437 16.78 7.52 -11.81
N LYS A 438 15.45 7.59 -11.68
CA LYS A 438 14.79 8.45 -10.67
C LYS A 438 15.36 8.07 -9.29
N ARG A 439 15.65 9.08 -8.46
CA ARG A 439 16.14 8.90 -7.08
C ARG A 439 15.01 8.25 -6.27
N ARG A 440 15.21 7.01 -5.80
CA ARG A 440 14.36 6.37 -4.78
C ARG A 440 14.64 7.01 -3.42
N GLY A 441 13.64 6.99 -2.53
CA GLY A 441 13.76 7.53 -1.18
C GLY A 441 13.61 9.04 -1.17
N LEU A 442 12.50 9.55 -1.69
CA LEU A 442 12.08 10.92 -1.40
C LEU A 442 11.22 10.91 -0.13
N LEU A 443 11.23 12.03 0.60
CA LEU A 443 10.37 12.17 1.78
C LEU A 443 8.89 11.96 1.43
N ALA A 444 8.46 12.45 0.26
CA ALA A 444 7.08 12.30 -0.22
C ALA A 444 6.61 10.83 -0.25
N ASP A 445 7.51 9.90 -0.60
CA ASP A 445 7.21 8.46 -0.68
C ASP A 445 7.10 7.81 0.71
N SER A 446 7.59 8.48 1.76
CA SER A 446 7.69 7.97 3.13
C SER A 446 6.61 8.52 4.08
N ILE A 447 5.89 9.58 3.68
CA ILE A 447 4.84 10.18 4.52
C ILE A 447 3.70 9.17 4.72
N GLY A 448 3.30 8.95 5.98
CA GLY A 448 2.24 8.01 6.36
C GLY A 448 2.65 6.53 6.38
N ARG A 449 3.90 6.20 6.03
CA ARG A 449 4.42 4.82 5.95
C ARG A 449 5.47 4.50 7.02
N GLY A 450 5.50 5.27 8.11
CA GLY A 450 6.47 5.08 9.19
C GLY A 450 6.32 3.71 9.86
N ILE A 451 7.44 3.10 10.26
CA ILE A 451 7.42 1.88 11.05
C ILE A 451 6.81 2.21 12.41
N LYS A 452 5.66 1.60 12.74
CA LYS A 452 5.03 1.74 14.05
C LYS A 452 5.98 1.11 15.07
N SER A 453 6.69 1.95 15.83
CA SER A 453 7.53 1.46 16.91
C SER A 453 6.65 0.74 17.92
N THR A 454 6.91 -0.54 18.13
CA THR A 454 6.33 -1.37 19.20
C THR A 454 7.12 -1.25 20.49
N GLN A 455 8.13 -0.38 20.55
CA GLN A 455 8.39 0.23 21.85
C GLN A 455 7.12 0.99 22.19
N PRO A 456 6.41 0.65 23.28
CA PRO A 456 5.77 1.71 24.00
C PRO A 456 6.94 2.66 24.34
N LEU A 457 7.16 3.69 23.51
CA LEU A 457 7.29 5.02 24.07
C LEU A 457 6.20 5.01 25.11
N HIS A 458 6.60 4.87 26.37
CA HIS A 458 5.70 4.67 27.47
C HIS A 458 4.41 5.37 27.10
N SER A 459 3.30 4.65 27.14
CA SER A 459 2.02 5.27 27.42
C SER A 459 2.10 5.93 28.81
N GLN A 460 3.12 6.77 29.06
CA GLN A 460 2.79 8.06 29.53
C GLN A 460 1.82 8.63 28.48
N ASN A 461 0.55 8.51 28.85
CA ASN A 461 -0.47 9.50 28.59
C ASN A 461 -0.02 10.91 29.06
N SER A 462 1.25 11.30 28.87
CA SER A 462 1.90 12.56 29.24
C SER A 462 2.38 13.36 28.03
N ALA A 463 2.27 12.84 26.80
CA ALA A 463 2.39 13.70 25.62
C ALA A 463 1.22 14.72 25.52
N THR A 464 0.16 14.55 26.33
CA THR A 464 -0.82 15.61 26.64
C THR A 464 -0.54 16.37 27.95
N ARG A 465 0.44 15.93 28.75
CA ARG A 465 0.81 16.55 30.03
C ARG A 465 1.98 17.55 29.90
N ASN A 466 2.76 17.47 28.82
CA ASN A 466 3.86 18.39 28.52
C ASN A 466 3.63 19.22 27.25
N VAL A 467 2.40 19.66 27.00
CA VAL A 467 2.23 20.89 26.24
C VAL A 467 2.64 22.02 27.20
N PRO A 468 3.58 22.91 26.84
CA PRO A 468 3.91 24.06 27.69
C PRO A 468 2.63 24.74 28.14
N ASN A 469 2.50 25.08 29.43
CA ASN A 469 1.26 25.63 30.00
C ASN A 469 0.72 26.87 29.25
N ALA A 470 1.57 27.52 28.43
CA ALA A 470 1.24 28.63 27.53
C ALA A 470 0.48 28.21 26.24
N LEU A 471 0.64 26.97 25.76
CA LEU A 471 -0.07 26.42 24.58
C LEU A 471 -1.29 25.59 24.98
N GLY A 472 -1.33 25.07 26.21
CA GLY A 472 -2.47 24.29 26.72
C GLY A 472 -3.77 25.08 26.90
N SER A 473 -3.71 26.42 26.97
CA SER A 473 -4.90 27.29 26.99
C SER A 473 -5.56 27.45 25.61
N TYR A 474 -4.85 27.11 24.53
CA TYR A 474 -5.33 27.23 23.15
C TYR A 474 -5.78 25.89 22.55
N LEU A 475 -5.59 24.78 23.28
CA LEU A 475 -6.07 23.45 22.90
C LEU A 475 -7.32 23.09 23.72
N PRO A 476 -8.51 22.99 23.10
CA PRO A 476 -9.79 22.80 23.80
C PRO A 476 -9.88 21.55 24.71
N SER A 477 -9.02 20.55 24.50
CA SER A 477 -9.29 19.17 24.95
C SER A 477 -8.33 18.61 26.00
N SER A 478 -7.31 19.35 26.47
CA SER A 478 -6.25 18.73 27.29
C SER A 478 -6.31 18.96 28.81
N ARG A 479 -7.20 19.83 29.33
CA ARG A 479 -7.20 20.21 30.75
C ARG A 479 -8.40 19.73 31.58
N ILE A 480 -9.52 19.36 30.98
CA ILE A 480 -10.78 19.22 31.73
C ILE A 480 -10.98 17.82 32.32
N LEU A 481 -10.37 16.77 31.74
CA LEU A 481 -10.82 15.40 31.98
C LEU A 481 -9.93 14.52 32.86
N GLY A 482 -8.73 14.87 33.30
CA GLY A 482 -7.82 13.90 33.97
C GLY A 482 -8.45 13.10 35.13
N ASP A 483 -8.74 13.79 36.23
CA ASP A 483 -9.29 13.13 37.43
C ASP A 483 -10.81 12.93 37.36
N GLN A 484 -11.52 13.77 36.59
CA GLN A 484 -12.97 13.66 36.40
C GLN A 484 -13.35 12.51 35.46
N TRP A 485 -12.51 12.14 34.49
CA TRP A 485 -12.78 11.08 33.51
C TRP A 485 -12.86 9.71 34.16
N GLU A 486 -11.95 9.38 35.07
CA GLU A 486 -11.96 8.08 35.77
C GLU A 486 -13.22 7.94 36.65
N SER A 487 -13.59 9.01 37.38
CA SER A 487 -14.85 9.06 38.13
C SER A 487 -16.09 8.99 37.22
N MET A 488 -16.02 9.58 36.04
CA MET A 488 -17.11 9.58 35.07
C MET A 488 -17.27 8.20 34.43
N ILE A 489 -16.17 7.52 34.07
CA ILE A 489 -16.19 6.12 33.61
C ILE A 489 -16.81 5.21 34.66
N ALA A 490 -16.40 5.33 35.93
CA ALA A 490 -16.97 4.50 37.00
C ALA A 490 -18.49 4.70 37.15
N THR A 491 -18.97 5.94 36.99
CA THR A 491 -20.40 6.26 37.03
C THR A 491 -21.14 5.74 35.79
N MET A 492 -20.54 5.88 34.62
CA MET A 492 -21.07 5.36 33.35
C MET A 492 -21.15 3.83 33.34
N ASP A 493 -20.11 3.14 33.80
CA ASP A 493 -20.08 1.68 33.93
C ASP A 493 -21.15 1.18 34.91
N ARG A 494 -21.45 1.93 35.99
CA ARG A 494 -22.56 1.60 36.91
C ARG A 494 -23.92 1.63 36.21
N TYR A 495 -24.20 2.63 35.39
CA TYR A 495 -25.46 2.71 34.63
C TYR A 495 -25.56 1.60 33.58
N ILE A 496 -24.45 1.28 32.91
CA ILE A 496 -24.39 0.17 31.94
C ILE A 496 -24.65 -1.18 32.64
N MET A 497 -24.05 -1.41 33.82
CA MET A 497 -24.32 -2.60 34.64
C MET A 497 -25.78 -2.71 35.07
N GLN A 498 -26.43 -1.58 35.35
CA GLN A 498 -27.85 -1.50 35.73
C GLN A 498 -28.81 -1.54 34.52
N LYS A 499 -28.28 -1.52 33.28
CA LYS A 499 -29.05 -1.37 32.02
C LYS A 499 -29.99 -0.16 32.00
N ASP A 500 -29.66 0.89 32.75
CA ASP A 500 -30.46 2.11 32.83
C ASP A 500 -30.04 3.09 31.70
N VAL A 501 -30.72 2.97 30.56
CA VAL A 501 -30.47 3.78 29.35
C VAL A 501 -30.85 5.24 29.58
N GLU A 502 -32.00 5.51 30.20
CA GLU A 502 -32.45 6.89 30.42
C GLU A 502 -31.58 7.64 31.42
N GLY A 503 -31.18 6.98 32.51
CA GLY A 503 -30.27 7.55 33.50
C GLY A 503 -28.89 7.84 32.89
N PHE A 504 -28.40 6.96 32.02
CA PHE A 504 -27.15 7.15 31.29
C PHE A 504 -27.21 8.37 30.34
N GLU A 505 -28.28 8.50 29.55
CA GLU A 505 -28.46 9.63 28.62
C GLU A 505 -28.62 10.97 29.35
N LYS A 506 -29.41 11.01 30.44
CA LYS A 506 -29.57 12.21 31.28
C LYS A 506 -28.25 12.61 31.94
N PHE A 507 -27.46 11.65 32.43
CA PHE A 507 -26.15 11.91 33.00
C PHE A 507 -25.20 12.52 31.97
N MET A 508 -25.13 11.95 30.76
CA MET A 508 -24.31 12.48 29.67
C MET A 508 -24.72 13.90 29.27
N ALA A 509 -26.03 14.17 29.16
CA ALA A 509 -26.55 15.51 28.85
C ALA A 509 -26.22 16.55 29.93
N SER A 510 -26.16 16.14 31.21
CA SER A 510 -25.84 17.03 32.34
C SER A 510 -24.35 17.42 32.44
N GLN A 511 -23.47 16.76 31.67
CA GLN A 511 -22.03 17.06 31.74
C GLN A 511 -21.71 18.41 31.08
N PRO A 512 -20.77 19.21 31.65
CA PRO A 512 -20.42 20.55 31.17
C PRO A 512 -19.83 20.58 29.75
N ILE A 513 -19.46 19.42 29.22
CA ILE A 513 -18.90 19.18 27.89
C ILE A 513 -20.00 19.25 26.81
N PHE A 514 -21.24 18.89 27.17
CA PHE A 514 -22.42 18.96 26.30
C PHE A 514 -23.26 20.23 26.55
N SER A 515 -23.19 20.78 27.77
CA SER A 515 -24.00 21.94 28.19
C SER A 515 -23.55 23.30 27.63
N LYS A 516 -22.28 23.48 27.23
CA LYS A 516 -21.75 24.79 26.77
C LYS A 516 -22.20 25.26 25.38
N THR A 517 -22.88 24.40 24.62
CA THR A 517 -23.32 24.67 23.24
C THR A 517 -24.84 24.84 23.12
N VAL A 518 -25.54 24.95 24.25
CA VAL A 518 -26.98 25.26 24.29
C VAL A 518 -27.17 26.76 24.07
N VAL A 519 -27.59 27.14 22.86
CA VAL A 519 -28.25 28.42 22.63
C VAL A 519 -29.61 28.34 23.33
N GLU A 520 -29.88 29.35 24.17
CA GLU A 520 -31.10 29.65 24.93
C GLU A 520 -32.26 28.66 24.80
N VAL A 521 -32.50 27.93 25.90
CA VAL A 521 -33.71 27.18 26.18
C VAL A 521 -34.91 28.15 26.09
N ARG A 522 -35.83 27.90 25.14
CA ARG A 522 -37.22 28.33 25.31
C ARG A 522 -37.91 27.27 26.16
N ASP A 523 -38.50 27.71 27.26
CA ASP A 523 -39.35 26.92 28.14
C ASP A 523 -40.52 26.34 27.34
N ASP A 524 -40.39 25.10 26.87
CA ASP A 524 -41.50 24.17 26.62
C ASP A 524 -40.92 22.75 26.52
N LEU A 525 -41.63 21.80 27.12
CA LEU A 525 -41.20 20.45 27.48
C LEU A 525 -40.71 19.58 26.30
N ASP A 526 -39.83 18.62 26.63
CA ASP A 526 -39.51 17.37 25.91
C ASP A 526 -38.53 17.35 24.72
N GLN A 527 -37.90 18.47 24.34
CA GLN A 527 -36.93 18.44 23.23
C GLN A 527 -35.46 18.42 23.68
N PHE A 528 -34.83 17.24 23.52
CA PHE A 528 -33.38 17.07 23.52
C PHE A 528 -32.76 17.86 22.36
N ALA A 529 -32.35 19.11 22.59
CA ALA A 529 -31.56 19.88 21.62
C ALA A 529 -30.07 19.57 21.82
N VAL A 530 -29.58 18.47 21.22
CA VAL A 530 -28.15 18.11 21.30
C VAL A 530 -27.36 18.87 20.21
N PRO A 531 -26.22 19.51 20.52
CA PRO A 531 -25.46 20.29 19.54
C PRO A 531 -24.97 19.43 18.36
N MET A 532 -25.35 19.81 17.13
CA MET A 532 -25.00 19.08 15.90
C MET A 532 -23.52 19.15 15.48
N LYS A 533 -22.64 19.89 16.18
CA LYS A 533 -21.23 20.06 15.76
C LYS A 533 -20.24 19.62 16.82
N PHE A 534 -19.37 18.66 16.46
CA PHE A 534 -18.35 18.03 17.32
C PHE A 534 -17.12 18.88 17.65
N ASN A 535 -17.04 20.14 17.24
CA ASN A 535 -15.80 20.95 17.29
C ASN A 535 -15.19 21.13 18.70
N THR A 536 -15.89 20.74 19.77
CA THR A 536 -15.47 20.94 21.17
C THR A 536 -15.38 19.64 21.99
N ILE A 537 -15.68 18.47 21.43
CA ILE A 537 -15.84 17.23 22.22
C ILE A 537 -14.61 16.33 22.11
N ASP A 538 -14.15 15.83 23.27
CA ASP A 538 -12.98 14.96 23.36
C ASP A 538 -13.27 13.60 22.70
N ARG A 539 -12.37 13.19 21.80
CA ARG A 539 -12.39 11.90 21.11
C ARG A 539 -12.48 10.71 22.07
N ARG A 540 -11.93 10.83 23.29
CA ARG A 540 -11.97 9.76 24.30
C ARG A 540 -13.39 9.37 24.71
N ILE A 541 -14.29 10.35 24.79
CA ILE A 541 -15.70 10.13 25.15
C ILE A 541 -16.40 9.33 24.05
N ILE A 542 -16.14 9.69 22.79
CA ILE A 542 -16.67 9.01 21.62
C ILE A 542 -16.16 7.56 21.56
N LEU A 543 -14.86 7.35 21.75
CA LEU A 543 -14.27 6.01 21.76
C LEU A 543 -14.83 5.16 22.89
N TYR A 544 -14.97 5.70 24.10
CA TYR A 544 -15.57 4.96 25.21
C TYR A 544 -17.02 4.57 24.90
N LEU A 545 -17.84 5.51 24.41
CA LEU A 545 -19.24 5.25 24.10
C LEU A 545 -19.37 4.18 23.00
N LEU A 546 -18.60 4.28 21.91
CA LEU A 546 -18.58 3.26 20.85
C LEU A 546 -18.11 1.89 21.36
N SER A 547 -17.14 1.85 22.27
CA SER A 547 -16.66 0.59 22.87
C SER A 547 -17.70 -0.13 23.74
N LYS A 548 -18.74 0.60 24.18
CA LYS A 548 -19.84 0.06 24.97
C LYS A 548 -21.06 -0.26 24.11
N ILE A 549 -21.31 0.52 23.06
CA ILE A 549 -22.36 0.23 22.09
C ILE A 549 -22.02 -1.06 21.33
N PHE A 550 -20.80 -1.15 20.80
CA PHE A 550 -20.35 -2.30 20.01
C PHE A 550 -19.44 -3.23 20.78
N THR A 551 -19.68 -4.53 20.63
CA THR A 551 -18.87 -5.61 21.19
C THR A 551 -18.69 -6.72 20.16
N LEU A 552 -17.58 -7.46 20.25
CA LEU A 552 -17.39 -8.67 19.46
C LEU A 552 -18.18 -9.83 20.06
N ASP A 553 -18.77 -10.66 19.21
CA ASP A 553 -19.58 -11.80 19.62
C ASP A 553 -18.71 -12.87 20.32
N PRO A 554 -19.09 -13.44 21.48
CA PRO A 554 -18.27 -14.41 22.23
C PRO A 554 -17.75 -15.60 21.41
N ASP A 555 -18.51 -16.08 20.42
CA ASP A 555 -18.11 -17.20 19.56
C ASP A 555 -16.91 -16.84 18.66
N THR A 556 -16.75 -15.56 18.34
CA THR A 556 -15.59 -15.05 17.60
C THR A 556 -14.32 -15.00 18.45
N LEU A 557 -14.46 -14.71 19.76
CA LEU A 557 -13.36 -14.74 20.72
C LEU A 557 -12.92 -16.18 21.05
N ALA A 558 -13.85 -17.14 21.00
CA ALA A 558 -13.55 -18.57 21.14
C ALA A 558 -12.86 -19.16 19.91
N GLY A 559 -13.31 -18.80 18.70
CA GLY A 559 -12.73 -19.26 17.43
C GLY A 559 -11.31 -18.75 17.15
N LEU A 560 -10.95 -17.56 17.64
CA LEU A 560 -9.58 -17.02 17.55
C LEU A 560 -8.53 -17.86 18.29
N ASN A 561 -8.94 -18.61 19.32
CA ASN A 561 -8.07 -19.57 20.02
C ASN A 561 -8.05 -20.96 19.36
N GLY A 562 -8.91 -21.20 18.37
CA GLY A 562 -9.26 -22.52 17.87
C GLY A 562 -9.12 -22.70 16.36
N GLY A 563 -8.14 -22.07 15.69
CA GLY A 563 -7.62 -22.48 14.37
C GLY A 563 -8.57 -22.59 13.16
N HIS A 564 -9.88 -22.42 13.32
CA HIS A 564 -10.89 -22.47 12.27
C HIS A 564 -11.32 -21.04 11.96
N GLY A 565 -11.48 -20.71 10.67
CA GLY A 565 -11.78 -19.36 10.19
C GLY A 565 -13.03 -18.77 10.85
N ALA A 566 -12.83 -18.02 11.93
CA ALA A 566 -13.90 -17.37 12.65
C ALA A 566 -14.40 -16.15 11.86
N HIS A 567 -15.68 -16.15 11.48
CA HIS A 567 -16.35 -14.97 10.96
C HIS A 567 -16.43 -13.92 12.08
N VAL A 568 -15.70 -12.81 11.95
CA VAL A 568 -15.73 -11.73 12.95
C VAL A 568 -17.08 -11.00 12.86
N ASN A 569 -17.98 -11.34 13.77
CA ASN A 569 -19.29 -10.71 13.92
C ASN A 569 -19.26 -9.63 15.01
N LEU A 570 -19.78 -8.46 14.66
CA LEU A 570 -19.96 -7.32 15.54
C LEU A 570 -21.40 -7.33 16.06
N ARG A 571 -21.61 -7.10 17.36
CA ARG A 571 -22.93 -7.06 17.99
C ARG A 571 -23.12 -5.76 18.77
N ILE A 572 -24.35 -5.22 18.75
CA ILE A 572 -24.75 -4.09 19.59
C ILE A 572 -25.18 -4.63 20.96
N SER A 573 -24.47 -4.23 22.02
CA SER A 573 -24.70 -4.74 23.39
C SER A 573 -25.49 -3.76 24.27
N PHE A 574 -25.30 -2.46 24.07
CA PHE A 574 -25.97 -1.40 24.82
C PHE A 574 -26.34 -0.26 23.88
N PHE A 575 -27.64 -0.12 23.55
CA PHE A 575 -28.12 0.88 22.61
C PHE A 575 -28.74 2.08 23.34
N THR A 576 -28.25 3.28 23.00
CA THR A 576 -28.71 4.57 23.55
C THR A 576 -29.24 5.43 22.41
N PRO A 577 -30.57 5.46 22.16
CA PRO A 577 -31.13 6.06 20.94
C PRO A 577 -30.76 7.54 20.74
N LYS A 578 -30.82 8.37 21.78
CA LYS A 578 -30.59 9.82 21.67
C LYS A 578 -29.11 10.12 21.51
N LEU A 579 -28.26 9.42 22.26
CA LEU A 579 -26.81 9.54 22.10
C LEU A 579 -26.32 8.96 20.78
N PHE A 580 -26.97 7.93 20.25
CA PHE A 580 -26.66 7.37 18.93
C PHE A 580 -27.03 8.35 17.81
N GLN A 581 -28.23 8.93 17.84
CA GLN A 581 -28.61 10.02 16.93
C GLN A 581 -27.62 11.19 16.99
N TRP A 582 -27.17 11.54 18.19
CA TRP A 582 -26.15 12.58 18.36
C TRP A 582 -24.77 12.18 17.78
N LEU A 583 -24.32 10.95 18.04
CA LEU A 583 -23.07 10.39 17.49
C LEU A 583 -23.05 10.42 15.95
N VAL A 584 -24.17 9.99 15.38
CA VAL A 584 -24.41 9.91 13.94
C VAL A 584 -24.53 11.31 13.34
N GLY A 585 -25.37 12.17 13.91
CA GLY A 585 -25.68 13.51 13.40
C GLY A 585 -24.50 14.48 13.38
N GLY A 586 -23.52 14.33 14.26
CA GLY A 586 -22.31 15.16 14.21
C GLY A 586 -21.05 14.46 13.69
N GLY A 587 -21.15 13.21 13.21
CA GLY A 587 -20.04 12.53 12.54
C GLY A 587 -18.99 11.92 13.47
N GLY A 588 -19.31 11.74 14.77
CA GLY A 588 -18.50 10.94 15.70
C GLY A 588 -18.56 9.44 15.41
N PHE A 589 -19.48 9.03 14.55
CA PHE A 589 -19.75 7.67 14.15
C PHE A 589 -19.11 7.34 12.79
N THR A 590 -17.96 6.68 12.80
CA THR A 590 -17.28 6.18 11.59
C THR A 590 -16.71 4.78 11.87
N GLY A 591 -16.59 3.94 10.84
CA GLY A 591 -16.04 2.58 10.97
C GLY A 591 -14.66 2.57 11.65
N GLN A 592 -13.81 3.53 11.31
CA GLN A 592 -12.48 3.69 11.91
C GLN A 592 -12.52 4.02 13.41
N MET A 593 -13.52 4.79 13.88
CA MET A 593 -13.66 5.10 15.30
C MET A 593 -14.20 3.90 16.09
N VAL A 594 -15.07 3.09 15.48
CA VAL A 594 -15.51 1.82 16.06
C VAL A 594 -14.32 0.85 16.17
N GLU A 595 -13.53 0.67 15.11
CA GLU A 595 -12.31 -0.15 15.16
C GLU A 595 -11.32 0.35 16.23
N ALA A 596 -11.09 1.66 16.29
CA ALA A 596 -10.20 2.27 17.28
C ALA A 596 -10.70 2.01 18.71
N SER A 597 -12.02 2.10 18.95
CA SER A 597 -12.62 1.86 20.26
C SER A 597 -12.46 0.42 20.74
N LEU A 598 -12.59 -0.55 19.84
CA LEU A 598 -12.43 -1.97 20.13
C LEU A 598 -10.95 -2.36 20.34
N ARG A 599 -10.03 -1.65 19.67
CA ARG A 599 -8.58 -1.87 19.82
C ARG A 599 -8.05 -1.33 21.16
N ASP A 600 -8.55 -0.18 21.62
CA ASP A 600 -8.21 0.39 22.93
C ASP A 600 -8.61 -0.55 24.09
N ARG A 601 -9.70 -1.30 23.91
CA ARG A 601 -10.20 -2.30 24.86
C ARG A 601 -9.46 -3.64 24.81
N GLY A 602 -8.48 -3.80 23.91
CA GLY A 602 -7.70 -5.02 23.72
C GLY A 602 -8.43 -6.13 22.94
N SER A 603 -9.66 -5.89 22.47
CA SER A 603 -10.49 -6.89 21.79
C SER A 603 -10.04 -7.18 20.34
N LEU A 604 -9.30 -6.28 19.69
CA LEU A 604 -8.81 -6.41 18.30
C LEU A 604 -7.28 -6.55 18.18
N LEU A 605 -6.58 -7.04 19.21
CA LEU A 605 -5.10 -7.15 19.16
C LEU A 605 -4.58 -8.07 18.03
N GLN A 606 -5.41 -8.99 17.52
CA GLN A 606 -5.04 -9.99 16.51
C GLN A 606 -5.61 -9.73 15.10
N ILE A 607 -6.51 -8.75 14.93
CA ILE A 607 -7.19 -8.46 13.66
C ILE A 607 -6.78 -7.06 13.18
N ASP A 608 -6.30 -6.94 11.95
CA ASP A 608 -5.84 -5.65 11.40
C ASP A 608 -7.01 -4.72 11.02
N ARG A 609 -8.13 -5.27 10.52
CA ARG A 609 -9.37 -4.55 10.13
C ARG A 609 -10.61 -5.43 10.27
N LEU A 610 -11.77 -4.83 10.56
CA LEU A 610 -13.06 -5.53 10.54
C LEU A 610 -13.42 -5.98 9.11
N PRO A 611 -14.13 -7.12 8.95
CA PRO A 611 -14.61 -7.53 7.65
C PRO A 611 -15.66 -6.56 7.12
N VAL A 612 -15.65 -6.32 5.81
CA VAL A 612 -16.60 -5.45 5.11
C VAL A 612 -18.02 -5.95 5.34
N GLY A 613 -18.91 -5.04 5.71
CA GLY A 613 -20.32 -5.33 5.98
C GLY A 613 -20.62 -5.78 7.40
N ALA A 614 -19.60 -5.96 8.26
CA ALA A 614 -19.82 -6.31 9.67
C ALA A 614 -20.60 -5.23 10.41
N PHE A 615 -20.37 -3.98 10.04
CA PHE A 615 -21.02 -2.83 10.64
C PHE A 615 -22.51 -2.73 10.22
N VAL A 616 -22.79 -2.80 8.92
CA VAL A 616 -24.16 -2.80 8.40
C VAL A 616 -24.95 -4.02 8.89
N ARG A 617 -24.32 -5.21 8.93
CA ARG A 617 -24.94 -6.43 9.48
C ARG A 617 -25.30 -6.25 10.96
N ALA A 618 -24.39 -5.71 11.77
CA ALA A 618 -24.65 -5.49 13.20
C ALA A 618 -25.85 -4.56 13.46
N LEU A 619 -26.07 -3.56 12.59
CA LEU A 619 -27.25 -2.69 12.66
C LEU A 619 -28.51 -3.43 12.21
N ALA A 620 -28.45 -4.16 11.09
CA ALA A 620 -29.59 -4.87 10.53
C ALA A 620 -30.06 -6.03 11.43
N ASP A 621 -29.14 -6.69 12.14
CA ASP A 621 -29.45 -7.75 13.09
C ASP A 621 -30.05 -7.19 14.39
N PHE A 622 -29.68 -5.96 14.77
CA PHE A 622 -30.21 -5.29 15.96
C PHE A 622 -31.60 -4.70 15.72
N ASP A 623 -31.81 -4.10 14.55
CA ASP A 623 -33.02 -3.38 14.20
C ASP A 623 -33.64 -3.93 12.91
N THR A 624 -34.71 -4.72 13.09
CA THR A 624 -35.42 -5.37 11.99
C THR A 624 -36.21 -4.40 11.11
N SER A 625 -36.54 -3.19 11.59
CA SER A 625 -37.23 -2.16 10.77
C SER A 625 -36.27 -1.35 9.88
N LEU A 626 -34.96 -1.51 10.09
CA LEU A 626 -33.88 -0.83 9.38
C LEU A 626 -33.86 0.70 9.56
N GLU A 627 -34.58 1.25 10.54
CA GLU A 627 -34.64 2.69 10.83
C GLU A 627 -33.31 3.23 11.37
N THR A 628 -32.58 2.43 12.15
CA THR A 628 -31.24 2.80 12.62
C THR A 628 -30.23 2.88 11.48
N LEU A 629 -30.36 2.01 10.47
CA LEU A 629 -29.54 2.05 9.27
C LEU A 629 -29.91 3.25 8.39
N SER A 630 -31.20 3.58 8.29
CA SER A 630 -31.66 4.76 7.54
C SER A 630 -31.11 6.04 8.17
N LEU A 631 -31.18 6.18 9.48
CA LEU A 631 -30.60 7.30 10.22
C LEU A 631 -29.09 7.48 9.91
N VAL A 632 -28.33 6.38 9.86
CA VAL A 632 -26.89 6.41 9.56
C VAL A 632 -26.65 6.86 8.12
N LEU A 633 -27.36 6.30 7.15
CA LEU A 633 -27.22 6.63 5.73
C LEU A 633 -27.76 8.02 5.38
N GLU A 634 -28.69 8.57 6.15
CA GLU A 634 -29.20 9.93 5.99
C GLU A 634 -28.22 10.98 6.53
N SER A 635 -27.58 10.68 7.66
CA SER A 635 -26.66 11.60 8.35
C SER A 635 -25.36 11.92 7.61
N SER A 636 -24.75 13.09 7.83
CA SER A 636 -23.47 13.49 7.24
C SER A 636 -22.24 12.65 7.66
N SER A 637 -22.44 11.55 8.38
CA SER A 637 -21.39 10.63 8.76
C SER A 637 -20.66 10.04 7.53
N HIS A 638 -19.34 9.92 7.66
CA HIS A 638 -18.49 9.30 6.64
C HIS A 638 -18.63 7.77 6.74
N VAL A 639 -19.51 7.20 5.91
CA VAL A 639 -19.65 5.75 5.71
C VAL A 639 -18.75 5.34 4.54
N ASP A 640 -17.98 4.27 4.69
CA ASP A 640 -17.09 3.77 3.65
C ASP A 640 -17.87 3.18 2.46
N VAL A 641 -17.33 3.32 1.25
CA VAL A 641 -17.98 2.86 -0.01
C VAL A 641 -18.33 1.37 0.04
N GLU A 642 -17.43 0.57 0.64
CA GLU A 642 -17.59 -0.88 0.75
C GLU A 642 -18.77 -1.26 1.66
N GLU A 643 -19.02 -0.49 2.73
CA GLU A 643 -20.19 -0.67 3.61
C GLU A 643 -21.50 -0.25 2.91
N VAL A 644 -21.48 0.84 2.14
CA VAL A 644 -22.66 1.27 1.36
C VAL A 644 -23.04 0.22 0.30
N ILE A 645 -22.07 -0.40 -0.37
CA ILE A 645 -22.32 -1.47 -1.34
C ILE A 645 -22.85 -2.73 -0.65
N TYR A 646 -22.34 -3.06 0.54
CA TYR A 646 -22.88 -4.16 1.32
C TYR A 646 -24.34 -3.90 1.73
N ALA A 647 -24.65 -2.69 2.20
CA ALA A 647 -26.02 -2.27 2.49
C ALA A 647 -26.92 -2.36 1.26
N LEU A 648 -26.44 -1.91 0.10
CA LEU A 648 -27.15 -2.02 -1.17
C LEU A 648 -27.48 -3.48 -1.50
N GLY A 649 -26.50 -4.39 -1.41
CA GLY A 649 -26.72 -5.82 -1.69
C GLY A 649 -27.70 -6.47 -0.72
N MET A 650 -27.68 -6.08 0.56
CA MET A 650 -28.64 -6.53 1.55
C MET A 650 -30.07 -6.04 1.24
N VAL A 651 -30.23 -4.76 0.90
CA VAL A 651 -31.52 -4.17 0.52
C VAL A 651 -32.05 -4.77 -0.77
N THR A 652 -31.20 -4.99 -1.78
CA THR A 652 -31.59 -5.66 -3.03
C THR A 652 -32.15 -7.05 -2.76
N ARG A 653 -31.52 -7.83 -1.86
CA ARG A 653 -32.06 -9.15 -1.47
C ARG A 653 -33.42 -9.06 -0.79
N ILE A 654 -33.62 -8.06 0.08
CA ILE A 654 -34.90 -7.85 0.78
C ILE A 654 -36.01 -7.47 -0.22
N LEU A 655 -35.70 -6.63 -1.21
CA LEU A 655 -36.66 -6.21 -2.25
C LEU A 655 -36.99 -7.34 -3.24
N GLN A 656 -36.12 -8.34 -3.37
CA GLN A 656 -36.31 -9.48 -4.27
C GLN A 656 -37.03 -10.67 -3.63
N THR A 657 -37.04 -10.79 -2.30
CA THR A 657 -37.83 -11.83 -1.63
C THR A 657 -39.31 -11.49 -1.74
N PRO A 658 -40.14 -12.29 -2.46
CA PRO A 658 -41.56 -12.02 -2.53
C PRO A 658 -42.17 -12.16 -1.13
N SER A 659 -42.84 -11.12 -0.65
CA SER A 659 -43.81 -11.29 0.43
C SER A 659 -44.85 -12.29 -0.07
N SER A 660 -44.93 -13.48 0.53
CA SER A 660 -46.07 -14.37 0.31
C SER A 660 -47.34 -13.55 0.55
N PRO A 661 -48.26 -13.45 -0.42
CA PRO A 661 -49.56 -12.87 -0.12
C PRO A 661 -50.24 -13.77 0.90
N ASP A 662 -50.76 -13.13 1.94
CA ASP A 662 -51.74 -13.57 2.93
C ASP A 662 -51.92 -15.06 3.19
N GLY A 663 -51.79 -15.41 4.47
CA GLY A 663 -52.29 -16.64 5.02
C GLY A 663 -53.75 -16.87 4.60
N THR A 664 -53.93 -17.72 3.61
CA THR A 664 -55.18 -18.44 3.42
C THR A 664 -55.24 -19.39 4.61
N GLU A 665 -56.07 -19.03 5.58
CA GLU A 665 -56.52 -19.94 6.62
C GLU A 665 -56.89 -21.27 5.97
N LEU A 666 -56.07 -22.28 6.23
CA LEU A 666 -56.33 -23.67 5.87
C LEU A 666 -57.54 -24.15 6.67
N ILE A 667 -58.74 -23.88 6.15
CA ILE A 667 -59.94 -24.62 6.53
C ILE A 667 -59.89 -25.94 5.78
N THR A 668 -59.28 -26.96 6.40
CA THR A 668 -59.36 -28.34 5.93
C THR A 668 -60.61 -29.00 6.52
N ASN A 669 -61.73 -28.90 5.83
CA ASN A 669 -62.79 -29.91 5.92
C ASN A 669 -62.75 -30.71 4.62
N GLY A 670 -62.41 -32.00 4.76
CA GLY A 670 -62.37 -32.95 3.65
C GLY A 670 -63.77 -33.29 3.16
N GLU A 671 -63.87 -33.58 1.86
CA GLU A 671 -64.27 -34.88 1.35
C GLU A 671 -64.26 -34.89 -0.18
N ASN A 672 -63.61 -35.92 -0.72
CA ASN A 672 -63.99 -36.71 -1.90
C ASN A 672 -64.41 -36.00 -3.20
N GLY A 673 -63.55 -36.18 -4.21
CA GLY A 673 -63.95 -37.02 -5.33
C GLY A 673 -63.79 -36.47 -6.75
N VAL A 674 -63.05 -37.26 -7.54
CA VAL A 674 -63.30 -37.57 -8.97
C VAL A 674 -62.54 -36.74 -10.03
N GLN A 675 -61.40 -37.33 -10.44
CA GLN A 675 -60.97 -37.74 -11.79
C GLN A 675 -61.00 -36.78 -13.00
N GLY A 676 -59.81 -36.74 -13.63
CA GLY A 676 -59.56 -36.67 -15.08
C GLY A 676 -58.46 -35.65 -15.40
N ASP A 677 -57.36 -35.93 -16.09
CA ASP A 677 -56.70 -37.12 -16.65
C ASP A 677 -55.23 -36.68 -16.91
N PRO A 678 -54.27 -37.59 -17.19
CA PRO A 678 -52.84 -37.38 -17.01
C PRO A 678 -52.16 -36.85 -18.27
N ASP A 679 -51.15 -36.00 -18.10
CA ASP A 679 -49.83 -36.20 -18.71
C ASP A 679 -48.82 -35.26 -18.04
N GLU A 680 -47.60 -35.78 -17.87
CA GLU A 680 -46.42 -35.16 -17.25
C GLU A 680 -46.33 -35.20 -15.71
N ALA A 681 -46.42 -36.41 -15.16
CA ALA A 681 -45.75 -36.73 -13.90
C ALA A 681 -44.62 -37.73 -14.12
N MET A 682 -43.46 -37.37 -13.56
CA MET A 682 -42.42 -38.26 -13.05
C MET A 682 -41.26 -38.62 -13.98
N GLN A 683 -40.22 -37.78 -13.94
CA GLN A 683 -38.92 -38.23 -13.42
C GLN A 683 -38.39 -37.19 -12.42
N LEU A 684 -38.74 -37.43 -11.16
CA LEU A 684 -38.13 -36.85 -9.98
C LEU A 684 -36.83 -37.62 -9.68
N THR A 685 -35.90 -36.90 -9.03
CA THR A 685 -34.81 -37.33 -8.13
C THR A 685 -33.39 -37.26 -8.68
N THR A 686 -32.67 -36.21 -8.29
CA THR A 686 -31.54 -36.35 -7.35
C THR A 686 -31.49 -35.15 -6.40
N PRO A 687 -31.45 -35.36 -5.08
CA PRO A 687 -31.24 -34.30 -4.09
C PRO A 687 -29.73 -34.05 -3.97
N THR A 688 -29.28 -32.84 -4.30
CA THR A 688 -27.93 -32.42 -3.92
C THR A 688 -28.04 -31.57 -2.66
N THR A 689 -27.78 -32.23 -1.54
CA THR A 689 -27.46 -31.65 -0.25
C THR A 689 -26.35 -30.62 -0.40
N THR A 690 -26.64 -29.36 -0.10
CA THR A 690 -25.67 -28.37 0.36
C THR A 690 -26.05 -27.91 1.78
N PRO A 691 -25.07 -27.66 2.66
CA PRO A 691 -25.29 -27.61 4.10
C PRO A 691 -25.81 -26.25 4.57
N ASP A 692 -26.65 -26.30 5.60
CA ASP A 692 -26.96 -25.27 6.60
C ASP A 692 -26.81 -23.80 6.16
N VAL A 693 -27.88 -23.27 5.57
CA VAL A 693 -28.20 -21.83 5.69
C VAL A 693 -29.21 -21.72 6.82
N GLU A 694 -28.78 -21.12 7.94
CA GLU A 694 -29.68 -20.73 9.04
C GLU A 694 -30.91 -20.01 8.46
N GLU A 695 -32.08 -20.63 8.63
CA GLU A 695 -33.36 -19.97 8.41
C GLU A 695 -33.49 -18.79 9.39
N VAL A 696 -33.22 -17.59 8.89
CA VAL A 696 -33.57 -16.34 9.58
C VAL A 696 -35.09 -16.21 9.58
N PRO A 697 -35.74 -15.97 10.74
CA PRO A 697 -37.19 -16.00 10.85
C PRO A 697 -37.83 -14.90 9.98
N SER A 698 -38.80 -15.33 9.18
CA SER A 698 -39.64 -14.51 8.30
C SER A 698 -40.65 -13.68 9.10
N THR A 699 -40.19 -12.57 9.69
CA THR A 699 -41.07 -11.43 9.98
C THR A 699 -41.05 -10.52 8.76
N ALA A 700 -42.23 -10.30 8.15
CA ALA A 700 -42.41 -9.46 6.96
C ALA A 700 -41.65 -8.13 7.11
N ARG A 701 -40.56 -7.98 6.36
CA ARG A 701 -39.79 -6.74 6.30
C ARG A 701 -40.59 -5.73 5.48
N ASP A 702 -40.84 -4.54 6.03
CA ASP A 702 -41.59 -3.49 5.35
C ASP A 702 -40.90 -3.09 4.04
N GLY A 703 -41.52 -3.42 2.90
CA GLY A 703 -40.95 -3.13 1.58
C GLY A 703 -40.78 -1.63 1.31
N SER A 704 -41.52 -0.77 2.01
CA SER A 704 -41.43 0.70 1.88
C SER A 704 -40.15 1.27 2.48
N THR A 705 -39.69 0.78 3.64
CA THR A 705 -38.45 1.25 4.27
C THR A 705 -37.22 0.76 3.50
N ALA A 706 -37.26 -0.48 3.01
CA ALA A 706 -36.25 -1.04 2.11
C ALA A 706 -36.12 -0.22 0.81
N GLN A 707 -37.24 0.24 0.25
CA GLN A 707 -37.25 1.08 -0.95
C GLN A 707 -36.65 2.47 -0.69
N ALA A 708 -36.97 3.10 0.44
CA ALA A 708 -36.37 4.38 0.83
C ALA A 708 -34.85 4.26 1.05
N LEU A 709 -34.42 3.17 1.71
CA LEU A 709 -33.02 2.83 1.93
C LEU A 709 -32.27 2.57 0.62
N PHE A 710 -32.91 1.93 -0.35
CA PHE A 710 -32.34 1.74 -1.68
C PHE A 710 -32.02 3.09 -2.32
N GLY A 711 -32.99 4.02 -2.32
CA GLY A 711 -32.78 5.39 -2.80
C GLY A 711 -31.64 6.11 -2.07
N MET A 712 -31.55 5.99 -0.75
CA MET A 712 -30.46 6.59 0.05
C MET A 712 -29.08 5.97 -0.23
N CYS A 713 -29.01 4.66 -0.49
CA CYS A 713 -27.76 4.04 -0.91
C CYS A 713 -27.30 4.59 -2.27
N LEU A 714 -28.23 4.77 -3.21
CA LEU A 714 -27.92 5.33 -4.53
C LEU A 714 -27.43 6.78 -4.44
N THR A 715 -28.09 7.63 -3.65
CA THR A 715 -27.66 9.03 -3.44
C THR A 715 -26.27 9.10 -2.82
N ARG A 716 -25.97 8.18 -1.88
CA ARG A 716 -24.62 8.05 -1.28
C ARG A 716 -23.58 7.60 -2.28
N LEU A 717 -23.88 6.61 -3.12
CA LEU A 717 -22.98 6.17 -4.17
C LEU A 717 -22.67 7.29 -5.17
N ASN A 718 -23.62 8.19 -5.42
CA ASN A 718 -23.37 9.37 -6.24
C ASN A 718 -22.34 10.34 -5.63
N ALA A 719 -22.18 10.39 -4.30
CA ALA A 719 -21.18 11.24 -3.66
C ALA A 719 -19.73 10.74 -3.85
N PHE A 720 -19.53 9.45 -4.19
CA PHE A 720 -18.20 8.86 -4.36
C PHE A 720 -17.69 8.91 -5.80
N HIS A 721 -16.38 8.70 -5.98
CA HIS A 721 -15.76 8.66 -7.31
C HIS A 721 -16.04 7.33 -8.02
N ASP A 722 -16.36 7.40 -9.31
CA ASP A 722 -16.84 6.29 -10.14
C ASP A 722 -15.89 5.09 -10.10
N ALA A 723 -14.59 5.34 -10.26
CA ALA A 723 -13.58 4.29 -10.22
C ALA A 723 -13.50 3.55 -8.86
N GLN A 724 -13.84 4.22 -7.75
CA GLN A 724 -13.91 3.58 -6.44
C GLN A 724 -15.16 2.70 -6.32
N VAL A 725 -16.31 3.19 -6.79
CA VAL A 725 -17.58 2.45 -6.79
C VAL A 725 -17.47 1.20 -7.66
N THR A 726 -17.01 1.31 -8.91
CA THR A 726 -16.84 0.16 -9.82
C THR A 726 -15.89 -0.90 -9.24
N LYS A 727 -14.79 -0.46 -8.63
CA LYS A 727 -13.80 -1.37 -8.02
C LYS A 727 -14.36 -2.10 -6.80
N ALA A 728 -15.13 -1.40 -5.97
CA ALA A 728 -15.74 -1.98 -4.78
C ALA A 728 -16.90 -2.93 -5.16
N LEU A 729 -17.74 -2.57 -6.15
CA LEU A 729 -18.80 -3.44 -6.69
C LEU A 729 -18.21 -4.75 -7.22
N ARG A 730 -17.13 -4.68 -8.02
CA ARG A 730 -16.46 -5.87 -8.58
C ARG A 730 -15.85 -6.79 -7.51
N ARG A 731 -15.48 -6.24 -6.34
CA ARG A 731 -14.87 -7.01 -5.24
C ARG A 731 -15.88 -7.67 -4.32
N HIS A 732 -16.98 -7.00 -4.02
CA HIS A 732 -17.89 -7.38 -2.94
C HIS A 732 -19.26 -7.89 -3.43
N SER A 733 -19.64 -7.64 -4.67
CA SER A 733 -20.90 -8.15 -5.25
C SER A 733 -20.67 -9.41 -6.06
N SER A 734 -21.58 -10.37 -5.95
CA SER A 734 -21.65 -11.52 -6.86
C SER A 734 -22.17 -11.06 -8.24
N LYS A 735 -21.92 -11.86 -9.28
CA LYS A 735 -22.42 -11.59 -10.64
C LYS A 735 -23.94 -11.52 -10.66
N ASP A 736 -24.62 -12.50 -10.06
CA ASP A 736 -26.08 -12.56 -9.98
C ASP A 736 -26.65 -11.36 -9.21
N GLY A 737 -25.92 -10.91 -8.18
CA GLY A 737 -26.27 -9.70 -7.43
C GLY A 737 -26.13 -8.42 -8.26
N LEU A 738 -25.17 -8.35 -9.18
CA LEU A 738 -25.02 -7.21 -10.10
C LEU A 738 -26.13 -7.21 -11.16
N ILE A 739 -26.49 -8.35 -11.74
CA ILE A 739 -27.60 -8.46 -12.70
C ILE A 739 -28.93 -8.10 -12.03
N SER A 740 -29.15 -8.64 -10.82
CA SER A 740 -30.27 -8.26 -9.93
C SER A 740 -30.37 -6.75 -9.72
N LEU A 741 -29.23 -6.10 -9.46
CA LEU A 741 -29.18 -4.66 -9.30
C LEU A 741 -29.50 -3.91 -10.60
N VAL A 742 -29.08 -4.42 -11.77
CA VAL A 742 -29.46 -3.85 -13.08
C VAL A 742 -30.98 -3.88 -13.26
N HIS A 743 -31.65 -5.00 -12.95
CA HIS A 743 -33.11 -5.09 -13.03
C HIS A 743 -33.80 -4.11 -12.10
N LEU A 744 -33.32 -3.97 -10.86
CA LEU A 744 -33.89 -3.04 -9.89
C LEU A 744 -33.71 -1.57 -10.31
N LEU A 745 -32.55 -1.22 -10.88
CA LEU A 745 -32.29 0.12 -11.43
C LEU A 745 -33.19 0.42 -12.64
N ARG A 746 -33.47 -0.58 -13.49
CA ARG A 746 -34.42 -0.44 -14.62
C ARG A 746 -35.85 -0.22 -14.12
N MET A 747 -36.27 -0.93 -13.07
CA MET A 747 -37.57 -0.69 -12.44
C MET A 747 -37.68 0.72 -11.85
N GLU A 748 -36.61 1.22 -11.21
CA GLU A 748 -36.57 2.62 -10.74
C GLU A 748 -36.63 3.64 -11.88
N LEU A 749 -35.95 3.37 -12.99
CA LEU A 749 -36.01 4.22 -14.17
C LEU A 749 -37.43 4.27 -14.76
N ALA A 750 -38.11 3.13 -14.85
CA ALA A 750 -39.51 3.09 -15.27
C ALA A 750 -40.44 3.83 -14.30
N ARG A 751 -40.27 3.61 -12.99
CA ARG A 751 -41.08 4.25 -11.94
C ARG A 751 -40.89 5.76 -11.88
N SER A 752 -39.72 6.25 -12.30
CA SER A 752 -39.42 7.68 -12.31
C SER A 752 -40.14 8.49 -13.41
N GLY A 753 -40.89 7.82 -14.31
CA GLY A 753 -41.74 8.50 -15.30
C GLY A 753 -41.00 9.01 -16.55
N TRP A 754 -39.69 8.80 -16.65
CA TRP A 754 -38.91 9.18 -17.85
C TRP A 754 -39.19 8.30 -19.07
N LEU A 755 -39.80 7.11 -18.87
CA LEU A 755 -40.15 6.17 -19.93
C LEU A 755 -41.63 6.25 -20.34
N SER A 756 -42.46 7.00 -19.61
CA SER A 756 -43.90 7.13 -19.91
C SER A 756 -44.17 8.23 -20.94
N HIS A 757 -45.16 8.03 -21.80
CA HIS A 757 -45.62 9.07 -22.71
C HIS A 757 -46.42 10.15 -21.97
N TYR A 758 -46.18 11.42 -22.30
CA TYR A 758 -46.89 12.57 -21.69
C TYR A 758 -48.42 12.58 -21.89
N MET A 759 -48.95 11.76 -22.81
CA MET A 759 -50.38 11.70 -23.14
C MET A 759 -51.11 10.55 -22.42
N ASP A 760 -50.40 9.70 -21.70
CA ASP A 760 -50.99 8.57 -20.96
C ASP A 760 -51.38 9.03 -19.54
N ASP A 761 -52.65 9.42 -19.38
CA ASP A 761 -53.23 9.94 -18.12
C ASP A 761 -53.25 8.92 -16.95
N GLU A 762 -53.00 7.63 -17.20
CA GLU A 762 -53.00 6.57 -16.17
C GLU A 762 -51.73 6.55 -15.29
N TYR A 763 -50.67 7.28 -15.66
CA TYR A 763 -49.36 7.21 -15.00
C TYR A 763 -48.78 8.58 -14.61
N ALA A 764 -49.59 9.61 -14.39
CA ALA A 764 -49.10 10.91 -13.92
C ALA A 764 -48.34 10.75 -12.57
N PRO A 765 -47.01 10.89 -12.53
CA PRO A 765 -46.25 10.66 -11.31
C PRO A 765 -46.52 11.79 -10.30
N ILE A 766 -46.81 11.46 -9.05
CA ILE A 766 -46.94 12.42 -7.93
C ILE A 766 -45.53 12.87 -7.47
N VAL A 767 -44.63 13.18 -8.42
CA VAL A 767 -43.25 13.55 -8.11
C VAL A 767 -43.09 15.06 -8.31
N SER A 768 -42.69 15.77 -7.27
CA SER A 768 -42.30 17.18 -7.35
C SER A 768 -41.17 17.34 -8.37
N GLU A 769 -41.34 18.25 -9.35
CA GLU A 769 -40.43 18.48 -10.49
C GLU A 769 -38.94 18.57 -10.08
N ASP A 770 -38.62 19.19 -8.94
CA ASP A 770 -37.25 19.37 -8.46
C ASP A 770 -36.54 18.07 -8.01
N GLN A 771 -37.27 17.00 -7.68
CA GLN A 771 -36.67 15.73 -7.24
C GLN A 771 -36.42 14.72 -8.38
N ALA A 772 -36.94 14.97 -9.58
CA ALA A 772 -36.87 14.04 -10.70
C ALA A 772 -35.53 14.12 -11.47
N GLU A 773 -35.01 15.34 -11.69
CA GLU A 773 -33.73 15.56 -12.40
C GLU A 773 -32.53 14.98 -11.61
N ASP A 774 -32.50 15.20 -10.29
CA ASP A 774 -31.42 14.70 -9.42
C ASP A 774 -31.40 13.16 -9.39
N LYS A 775 -32.56 12.50 -9.37
CA LYS A 775 -32.67 11.03 -9.34
C LYS A 775 -32.17 10.39 -10.64
N LEU A 776 -32.44 10.98 -11.80
CA LEU A 776 -31.98 10.45 -13.08
C LEU A 776 -30.45 10.47 -13.18
N SER A 777 -29.81 11.55 -12.74
CA SER A 777 -28.34 11.67 -12.75
C SER A 777 -27.67 10.59 -11.88
N ILE A 778 -28.28 10.30 -10.72
CA ILE A 778 -27.83 9.26 -9.78
C ILE A 778 -27.98 7.89 -10.41
N LEU A 779 -29.16 7.57 -10.98
CA LEU A 779 -29.45 6.30 -11.62
C LEU A 779 -28.49 6.04 -12.79
N ALA A 780 -28.29 7.03 -13.67
CA ALA A 780 -27.39 6.91 -14.82
C ALA A 780 -25.94 6.63 -14.40
N LYS A 781 -25.45 7.34 -13.37
CA LYS A 781 -24.10 7.13 -12.84
C LYS A 781 -23.93 5.73 -12.24
N VAL A 782 -24.87 5.30 -11.39
CA VAL A 782 -24.79 3.99 -10.74
C VAL A 782 -24.95 2.86 -11.77
N LEU A 783 -25.88 2.98 -12.73
CA LEU A 783 -26.07 2.02 -13.80
C LEU A 783 -24.78 1.84 -14.63
N ASN A 784 -24.11 2.94 -15.02
CA ASN A 784 -22.82 2.88 -15.69
C ASN A 784 -21.75 2.18 -14.84
N CYS A 785 -21.66 2.51 -13.54
CA CYS A 785 -20.71 1.87 -12.63
C CYS A 785 -20.95 0.36 -12.48
N VAL A 786 -22.21 -0.09 -12.47
CA VAL A 786 -22.60 -1.51 -12.38
C VAL A 786 -22.26 -2.24 -13.67
N VAL A 787 -22.59 -1.67 -14.84
CA VAL A 787 -22.24 -2.25 -16.15
C VAL A 787 -20.72 -2.38 -16.30
N ASP A 788 -19.96 -1.36 -15.91
CA ASP A 788 -18.49 -1.39 -15.89
C ASP A 788 -17.93 -2.40 -14.88
N ALA A 789 -18.61 -2.61 -13.74
CA ALA A 789 -18.19 -3.57 -12.74
C ALA A 789 -18.31 -5.01 -13.26
N ILE A 790 -19.40 -5.33 -13.97
CA ILE A 790 -19.61 -6.62 -14.67
C ILE A 790 -18.53 -6.82 -15.74
N GLY A 791 -18.29 -5.80 -16.56
CA GLY A 791 -17.29 -5.81 -17.63
C GLY A 791 -17.57 -6.86 -18.73
N THR A 792 -16.78 -6.86 -19.80
CA THR A 792 -17.01 -7.74 -20.96
C THR A 792 -16.93 -9.23 -20.61
N GLY A 793 -16.03 -9.62 -19.70
CA GLY A 793 -15.90 -10.99 -19.23
C GLY A 793 -17.09 -11.47 -18.38
N GLY A 794 -17.80 -10.58 -17.70
CA GLY A 794 -18.98 -10.92 -16.91
C GLY A 794 -20.17 -11.29 -17.79
N TRP A 795 -20.42 -10.51 -18.84
CA TRP A 795 -21.48 -10.76 -19.81
C TRP A 795 -21.23 -11.99 -20.69
N ILE A 796 -19.97 -12.35 -20.97
CA ILE A 796 -19.61 -13.45 -21.88
C ILE A 796 -19.36 -14.79 -21.14
N ALA A 797 -18.75 -14.77 -19.94
CA ALA A 797 -18.34 -15.97 -19.23
C ALA A 797 -19.35 -16.45 -18.16
N GLY A 798 -20.51 -15.80 -18.05
CA GLY A 798 -21.51 -16.05 -17.00
C GLY A 798 -22.38 -17.29 -17.19
N ASN A 799 -22.61 -17.74 -18.42
CA ASN A 799 -23.76 -18.61 -18.70
C ASN A 799 -23.31 -19.93 -19.34
N ALA A 800 -23.05 -20.95 -18.51
CA ALA A 800 -22.83 -22.32 -18.97
C ALA A 800 -24.16 -23.07 -19.26
N SER A 801 -25.31 -22.43 -19.05
CA SER A 801 -26.67 -22.89 -19.34
C SER A 801 -27.23 -22.14 -20.56
N ALA A 802 -27.71 -22.87 -21.56
CA ALA A 802 -28.24 -22.29 -22.80
C ALA A 802 -29.54 -21.46 -22.62
N GLY A 803 -30.23 -21.57 -21.49
CA GLY A 803 -31.44 -20.79 -21.16
C GLY A 803 -31.14 -19.34 -20.74
N ASP A 804 -30.12 -19.12 -19.90
CA ASP A 804 -29.81 -17.80 -19.32
C ASP A 804 -29.18 -16.82 -20.33
N LEU A 805 -28.65 -17.33 -21.44
CA LEU A 805 -28.09 -16.52 -22.54
C LEU A 805 -29.17 -15.66 -23.23
N MET A 806 -30.38 -16.21 -23.42
CA MET A 806 -31.49 -15.49 -24.04
C MET A 806 -31.99 -14.37 -23.13
N GLU A 807 -32.14 -14.63 -21.83
CA GLU A 807 -32.53 -13.61 -20.85
C GLU A 807 -31.51 -12.47 -20.78
N THR A 808 -30.22 -12.79 -20.82
CA THR A 808 -29.13 -11.79 -20.79
C THR A 808 -29.14 -10.91 -22.04
N GLU A 809 -29.33 -11.49 -23.23
CA GLU A 809 -29.45 -10.74 -24.49
C GLU A 809 -30.66 -9.79 -24.46
N ASP A 810 -31.81 -10.31 -24.01
CA ASP A 810 -33.03 -9.54 -23.84
C ASP A 810 -32.84 -8.38 -22.86
N THR A 811 -32.16 -8.59 -21.71
CA THR A 811 -31.90 -7.51 -20.75
C THR A 811 -31.12 -6.35 -21.37
N ILE A 812 -30.14 -6.64 -22.23
CA ILE A 812 -29.31 -5.63 -22.89
C ILE A 812 -30.14 -4.89 -23.95
N ILE A 813 -30.95 -5.61 -24.72
CA ILE A 813 -31.83 -5.02 -25.74
C ILE A 813 -32.83 -4.07 -25.09
N TYR A 814 -33.51 -4.51 -24.03
CA TYR A 814 -34.47 -3.66 -23.32
C TYR A 814 -33.81 -2.46 -22.66
N MET A 815 -32.67 -2.65 -21.97
CA MET A 815 -31.92 -1.54 -21.37
C MET A 815 -31.51 -0.50 -22.42
N LYS A 816 -31.07 -0.94 -23.61
CA LYS A 816 -30.72 -0.03 -24.71
C LYS A 816 -31.94 0.75 -25.19
N ALA A 817 -33.09 0.11 -25.34
CA ALA A 817 -34.33 0.75 -25.75
C ALA A 817 -34.79 1.80 -24.72
N GLU A 818 -34.78 1.44 -23.43
CA GLU A 818 -35.13 2.32 -22.31
C GLU A 818 -34.21 3.55 -22.24
N VAL A 819 -32.89 3.35 -22.31
CA VAL A 819 -31.92 4.47 -22.30
C VAL A 819 -32.07 5.37 -23.52
N SER A 820 -32.40 4.80 -24.69
CA SER A 820 -32.61 5.58 -25.92
C SER A 820 -33.87 6.45 -25.83
N ALA A 821 -34.96 5.90 -25.28
CA ALA A 821 -36.19 6.64 -25.04
C ALA A 821 -35.99 7.77 -24.02
N ALA A 822 -35.29 7.50 -22.91
CA ALA A 822 -34.96 8.53 -21.92
C ALA A 822 -34.08 9.64 -22.52
N LEU A 823 -33.11 9.29 -23.38
CA LEU A 823 -32.25 10.28 -24.04
C LEU A 823 -33.04 11.18 -24.99
N GLU A 824 -33.92 10.62 -25.82
CA GLU A 824 -34.79 11.38 -26.72
C GLU A 824 -35.68 12.36 -25.95
N GLY A 825 -36.25 11.92 -24.82
CA GLY A 825 -37.03 12.79 -23.93
C GLY A 825 -36.21 13.95 -23.33
N ILE A 826 -34.95 13.71 -22.95
CA ILE A 826 -34.05 14.77 -22.46
C ILE A 826 -33.67 15.75 -23.58
N GLU A 827 -33.41 15.26 -24.80
CA GLU A 827 -33.10 16.10 -25.96
C GLU A 827 -34.30 17.00 -26.31
N GLU A 828 -35.52 16.46 -26.29
CA GLU A 828 -36.73 17.26 -26.49
C GLU A 828 -36.94 18.27 -25.36
N ALA A 829 -36.78 17.85 -24.10
CA ALA A 829 -36.93 18.73 -22.95
C ALA A 829 -35.89 19.86 -22.95
N THR A 830 -34.64 19.59 -23.31
CA THR A 830 -33.59 20.61 -23.41
C THR A 830 -33.82 21.57 -24.58
N TYR A 831 -34.29 21.06 -25.73
CA TYR A 831 -34.72 21.89 -26.86
C TYR A 831 -35.86 22.83 -26.46
N MET A 832 -36.91 22.29 -25.83
CA MET A 832 -38.07 23.07 -25.36
C MET A 832 -37.70 24.06 -24.25
N LYS A 833 -36.82 23.69 -23.32
CA LYS A 833 -36.29 24.60 -22.28
C LYS A 833 -35.54 25.78 -22.88
N GLY A 834 -34.74 25.55 -23.92
CA GLY A 834 -34.06 26.61 -24.67
C GLY A 834 -35.05 27.55 -25.36
N LEU A 835 -35.97 26.99 -26.15
CA LEU A 835 -36.96 27.75 -26.90
C LEU A 835 -37.90 28.56 -26.00
N LEU A 836 -38.49 27.90 -25.00
CA LEU A 836 -39.42 28.52 -24.06
C LEU A 836 -38.70 29.51 -23.14
N GLY A 837 -37.46 29.20 -22.74
CA GLY A 837 -36.62 30.11 -21.95
C GLY A 837 -36.41 31.45 -22.65
N GLU A 838 -36.07 31.44 -23.94
CA GLU A 838 -35.93 32.67 -24.73
C GLU A 838 -37.26 33.42 -24.90
N ILE A 839 -38.36 32.71 -25.17
CA ILE A 839 -39.70 33.29 -25.30
C ILE A 839 -40.13 33.96 -23.98
N LEU A 840 -39.89 33.31 -22.84
CA LEU A 840 -40.22 33.83 -21.51
C LEU A 840 -39.33 35.02 -21.13
N LEU A 841 -38.04 34.99 -21.46
CA LEU A 841 -37.13 36.13 -21.26
C LEU A 841 -37.56 37.33 -22.10
N PHE A 842 -37.94 37.09 -23.36
CA PHE A 842 -38.50 38.12 -24.21
C PHE A 842 -39.80 38.67 -23.62
N GLY A 843 -40.74 37.81 -23.23
CA GLY A 843 -42.01 38.20 -22.58
C GLY A 843 -41.80 39.04 -21.31
N LYS A 844 -40.85 38.64 -20.45
CA LYS A 844 -40.44 39.43 -19.27
C LYS A 844 -39.87 40.79 -19.68
N SER A 845 -38.97 40.83 -20.65
CA SER A 845 -38.33 42.07 -21.12
C SER A 845 -39.31 43.07 -21.77
N VAL A 846 -40.37 42.56 -22.41
CA VAL A 846 -41.49 43.36 -22.95
C VAL A 846 -42.42 43.83 -21.82
N SER A 847 -42.73 42.96 -20.84
CA SER A 847 -43.58 43.32 -19.70
C SER A 847 -42.93 44.35 -18.77
N THR A 848 -41.60 44.39 -18.67
CA THR A 848 -40.86 45.40 -17.89
C THR A 848 -40.80 46.77 -18.57
N GLN A 849 -41.27 46.89 -19.81
CA GLN A 849 -41.36 48.18 -20.48
C GLN A 849 -42.47 49.02 -19.84
N PRO A 850 -42.26 50.33 -19.66
CA PRO A 850 -43.32 51.23 -19.24
C PRO A 850 -44.42 51.20 -20.31
N LYS A 851 -45.60 50.65 -19.97
CA LYS A 851 -46.78 50.71 -20.84
C LYS A 851 -47.03 52.18 -21.22
N PRO A 852 -47.32 52.49 -22.51
CA PRO A 852 -47.78 53.83 -22.85
C PRO A 852 -49.03 54.13 -22.02
N PRO A 853 -49.17 55.37 -21.49
CA PRO A 853 -50.36 55.74 -20.74
C PRO A 853 -51.59 55.46 -21.61
N LYS A 854 -52.57 54.71 -21.08
CA LYS A 854 -53.85 54.52 -21.76
C LYS A 854 -54.49 55.89 -21.96
N VAL A 855 -55.00 56.13 -23.16
CA VAL A 855 -55.64 57.40 -23.58
C VAL A 855 -56.84 57.78 -22.69
N SER A 856 -57.34 56.85 -21.87
CA SER A 856 -58.45 57.08 -20.92
C SER A 856 -58.10 57.94 -19.71
N ASP A 857 -56.82 58.09 -19.33
CA ASP A 857 -56.42 58.83 -18.12
C ASP A 857 -55.91 60.25 -18.44
N ALA A 858 -56.19 60.76 -19.64
CA ALA A 858 -55.75 62.08 -20.08
C ALA A 858 -56.44 63.27 -19.38
N SER A 859 -57.38 63.03 -18.47
CA SER A 859 -58.12 64.08 -17.77
C SER A 859 -57.56 64.47 -16.38
N GLN A 860 -56.50 63.83 -15.86
CA GLN A 860 -56.02 64.09 -14.49
C GLN A 860 -54.49 64.15 -14.29
N ILE A 861 -53.73 64.83 -15.17
CA ILE A 861 -52.30 65.13 -14.88
C ILE A 861 -51.98 66.61 -15.19
N PRO A 862 -51.42 67.39 -14.24
CA PRO A 862 -51.16 68.81 -14.42
C PRO A 862 -49.93 69.10 -15.30
N HIS A 863 -50.05 70.15 -16.12
CA HIS A 863 -49.05 70.86 -16.94
C HIS A 863 -47.58 70.40 -16.89
N LYS A 864 -47.22 69.36 -17.67
CA LYS A 864 -45.93 69.20 -18.38
C LYS A 864 -46.05 68.01 -19.34
N VAL A 865 -46.74 68.21 -20.46
CA VAL A 865 -47.07 67.14 -21.40
C VAL A 865 -45.85 66.81 -22.27
N LYS A 866 -45.28 65.61 -22.10
CA LYS A 866 -44.37 65.02 -23.09
C LYS A 866 -45.21 64.54 -24.28
N PRO A 867 -44.78 64.75 -25.54
CA PRO A 867 -45.54 64.29 -26.71
C PRO A 867 -45.79 62.79 -26.62
N ILE A 868 -47.03 62.37 -26.91
CA ILE A 868 -47.43 60.97 -26.90
C ILE A 868 -47.23 60.44 -28.33
N THR A 869 -46.29 59.51 -28.49
CA THR A 869 -46.12 58.79 -29.74
C THR A 869 -47.28 57.81 -29.90
N ILE A 870 -48.06 57.96 -30.96
CA ILE A 870 -49.13 57.01 -31.29
C ILE A 870 -48.46 55.85 -32.03
N PRO A 871 -48.52 54.61 -31.51
CA PRO A 871 -48.01 53.46 -32.23
C PRO A 871 -48.83 53.31 -33.52
N LEU A 872 -48.16 53.42 -34.67
CA LEU A 872 -48.76 53.11 -35.94
C LEU A 872 -49.02 51.59 -35.93
N GLY A 873 -50.28 51.19 -35.83
CA GLY A 873 -50.67 49.78 -35.73
C GLY A 873 -50.04 48.96 -36.84
N SER A 874 -48.97 48.23 -36.51
CA SER A 874 -48.44 47.19 -37.37
C SER A 874 -49.29 45.96 -37.16
N ILE A 875 -49.85 45.43 -38.24
CA ILE A 875 -50.72 44.24 -38.35
C ILE A 875 -49.97 42.93 -37.96
N GLN A 876 -49.18 42.94 -36.89
CA GLN A 876 -48.32 41.82 -36.45
C GLN A 876 -48.39 41.60 -34.93
N GLU A 877 -49.50 41.95 -34.27
CA GLU A 877 -49.56 41.96 -32.80
C GLU A 877 -49.58 40.58 -32.13
N ASN A 878 -49.73 39.48 -32.89
CA ASN A 878 -49.80 38.11 -32.34
C ASN A 878 -48.62 37.19 -32.73
N ILE A 879 -47.52 37.71 -33.29
CA ILE A 879 -46.38 36.90 -33.73
C ILE A 879 -45.11 37.33 -32.98
N LEU A 880 -44.32 36.35 -32.53
CA LEU A 880 -43.01 36.60 -31.93
C LEU A 880 -42.06 37.26 -32.96
N PRO A 881 -41.37 38.35 -32.60
CA PRO A 881 -40.46 39.01 -33.53
C PRO A 881 -39.22 38.14 -33.77
N LEU A 882 -38.80 38.03 -35.03
CA LEU A 882 -37.63 37.25 -35.48
C LEU A 882 -36.35 37.47 -34.67
N GLY A 883 -36.16 38.68 -34.15
CA GLY A 883 -34.95 39.04 -33.41
C GLY A 883 -35.04 38.88 -31.89
N LEU A 884 -36.22 38.58 -31.32
CA LEU A 884 -36.49 38.51 -29.87
C LEU A 884 -35.83 39.62 -29.02
N LYS A 885 -35.67 40.83 -29.61
CA LYS A 885 -35.06 41.98 -28.94
C LYS A 885 -36.16 42.93 -28.48
N ALA A 886 -36.33 43.04 -27.16
CA ALA A 886 -37.15 44.10 -26.60
C ALA A 886 -36.43 45.46 -26.74
N PRO A 887 -37.15 46.53 -27.10
CA PRO A 887 -36.58 47.87 -27.15
C PRO A 887 -36.12 48.30 -25.75
N GLN A 888 -34.82 48.45 -25.52
CA GLN A 888 -34.29 48.92 -24.23
C GLN A 888 -34.31 50.45 -24.16
N GLY A 889 -34.74 51.00 -23.03
CA GLY A 889 -34.62 52.42 -22.75
C GLY A 889 -33.15 52.90 -22.75
N VAL A 890 -32.93 54.17 -23.06
CA VAL A 890 -31.58 54.77 -22.99
C VAL A 890 -31.10 54.76 -21.54
N SER A 891 -30.03 54.02 -21.24
CA SER A 891 -29.39 54.00 -19.92
C SER A 891 -29.01 55.41 -19.45
N GLN A 892 -29.13 55.64 -18.13
CA GLN A 892 -28.70 56.90 -17.49
C GLN A 892 -27.18 56.98 -17.30
N THR A 893 -26.45 55.88 -17.46
CA THR A 893 -24.99 55.82 -17.26
C THR A 893 -24.25 55.54 -18.57
N LYS A 894 -23.02 56.06 -18.70
CA LYS A 894 -22.09 55.79 -19.80
C LYS A 894 -20.76 55.29 -19.23
N VAL A 895 -20.11 54.41 -19.98
CA VAL A 895 -18.74 53.97 -19.69
C VAL A 895 -17.77 54.90 -20.42
N GLY A 896 -16.92 55.58 -19.67
CA GLY A 896 -15.87 56.48 -20.14
C GLY A 896 -14.58 55.75 -20.51
N ALA A 897 -13.57 56.52 -20.93
CA ALA A 897 -12.25 55.98 -21.25
C ALA A 897 -11.61 55.37 -19.99
N GLY A 898 -11.13 54.13 -20.09
CA GLY A 898 -10.55 53.41 -18.95
C GLY A 898 -11.55 52.65 -18.08
N GLY A 899 -12.84 52.58 -18.45
CA GLY A 899 -13.85 51.77 -17.76
C GLY A 899 -14.62 52.49 -16.64
N GLU A 900 -14.39 53.79 -16.44
CA GLU A 900 -15.10 54.60 -15.45
C GLU A 900 -16.60 54.75 -15.81
N ILE A 901 -17.51 54.57 -14.84
CA ILE A 901 -18.95 54.73 -15.03
C ILE A 901 -19.36 56.17 -14.66
N GLN A 902 -19.83 56.94 -15.64
CA GLN A 902 -20.28 58.33 -15.47
C GLN A 902 -21.76 58.49 -15.81
N GLU A 903 -22.45 59.45 -15.19
CA GLU A 903 -23.82 59.80 -15.57
C GLU A 903 -23.87 60.44 -16.98
N ARG A 904 -24.91 60.09 -17.75
CA ARG A 904 -25.13 60.66 -19.09
C ARG A 904 -25.77 62.03 -19.00
N SER A 905 -25.23 62.97 -19.77
CA SER A 905 -25.85 64.28 -19.94
C SER A 905 -27.22 64.16 -20.61
N LYS A 906 -28.16 65.05 -20.25
CA LYS A 906 -29.48 65.15 -20.88
C LYS A 906 -29.39 65.33 -22.40
N ARG A 907 -28.34 66.01 -22.90
CA ARG A 907 -28.07 66.17 -24.34
C ARG A 907 -27.74 64.85 -25.02
N ASP A 908 -26.92 64.02 -24.39
CA ASP A 908 -26.55 62.70 -24.90
C ASP A 908 -27.74 61.73 -24.88
N ILE A 909 -28.54 61.78 -23.81
CA ILE A 909 -29.80 61.01 -23.72
C ILE A 909 -30.76 61.42 -24.84
N GLY A 910 -30.93 62.71 -25.11
CA GLY A 910 -31.77 63.22 -26.21
C GLY A 910 -31.29 62.77 -27.59
N ARG A 911 -29.97 62.81 -27.84
CA ARG A 911 -29.37 62.32 -29.08
C ARG A 911 -29.62 60.83 -29.30
N LEU A 912 -29.51 60.01 -28.26
CA LEU A 912 -29.76 58.57 -28.35
C LEU A 912 -31.25 58.25 -28.54
N LYS A 913 -32.15 58.99 -27.87
CA LYS A 913 -33.60 58.88 -28.11
C LYS A 913 -33.96 59.23 -29.55
N SER A 914 -33.40 60.30 -30.12
CA SER A 914 -33.61 60.67 -31.52
C SER A 914 -33.16 59.58 -32.51
N LYS A 915 -32.09 58.85 -32.19
CA LYS A 915 -31.65 57.70 -33.00
C LYS A 915 -32.56 56.46 -32.90
N MET A 916 -33.33 56.34 -31.82
CA MET A 916 -34.27 55.23 -31.62
C MET A 916 -35.61 55.45 -32.34
N VAL A 917 -35.90 56.67 -32.79
CA VAL A 917 -37.10 56.97 -33.57
C VAL A 917 -36.92 56.44 -35.00
N GLY A 918 -37.92 55.72 -35.50
CA GLY A 918 -37.92 55.18 -36.87
C GLY A 918 -38.03 56.26 -37.95
N LYS A 919 -37.94 55.86 -39.23
CA LYS A 919 -38.04 56.77 -40.39
C LYS A 919 -39.35 57.57 -40.43
N TYR A 920 -40.42 57.01 -39.87
CA TYR A 920 -41.74 57.63 -39.76
C TYR A 920 -42.29 57.41 -38.36
N SER A 921 -42.85 58.45 -37.75
CA SER A 921 -43.55 58.38 -36.46
C SER A 921 -44.65 59.44 -36.41
N PHE A 922 -45.75 59.16 -35.71
CA PHE A 922 -46.82 60.12 -35.45
C PHE A 922 -46.73 60.57 -33.99
N GLU A 923 -46.26 61.80 -33.77
CA GLU A 923 -46.20 62.41 -32.44
C GLU A 923 -47.39 63.35 -32.26
N ARG A 924 -48.33 62.98 -31.38
CA ARG A 924 -49.45 63.86 -31.04
C ARG A 924 -49.03 64.76 -29.88
N ILE A 925 -48.99 66.06 -30.16
CA ILE A 925 -48.81 67.10 -29.14
C ILE A 925 -50.21 67.45 -28.62
N ILE A 926 -50.45 67.24 -27.32
CA ILE A 926 -51.67 67.71 -26.65
C ILE A 926 -51.34 69.09 -26.10
N ILE A 927 -52.03 70.11 -26.59
CA ILE A 927 -51.85 71.52 -26.20
C ILE A 927 -52.82 71.85 -25.07
#